data_AF-A0A7G8VWA8-F1
#
_entry.id   AF-A0A7G8VWA8-F1
#
_cell.length_a   1.000
_cell.length_b   1.000
_cell.length_c   1.000
_cell.angle_alpha   90.00
_cell.angle_beta   90.00
_cell.angle_gamma   90.00
#
_symmetry.space_group_name_H-M   'P 1'
#
loop_
_entity.id
_entity.type
_entity.pdbx_description
1 polymer ?
#
loop_
_entity_poly.entity_id
_entity_poly.type
_entity_poly.pdbx_seq_one_letter_code
_entity_poly.pdbx_strand_id
1 'polypeptide(L)'
;MSDLVNSDLLSVKLDTGKATWAECRASGRVERHEEQTHGFAIPDLMPATMIFVHGVNSEGEWYRDAAQQFAKGLNMRLGRNDLAELRSDPDRLHRLMSAADGERIRSPIIPFYWGYSVPEKQRRKLVDDPKKFDTKDTRHSEVWRDTYGNPLRKDGTWGGGPFQNGSGSLTSCWLPEGFRVKVLAHTLKIDVNKINPVLGRQLVDCPDRMYYVHAARRLAFLVKEIRQGHPREPINIVSHSQGTMIALLSLFYMKEMGIRGPDTVILNSTPYRFDNLLTDWLSAAGGFSDMQTDEARVKTFQAAAEYLKASRNGFDGVARLPDVDCSHGHAPKHPYDDKLWAQVPDTETEWEADIGNVEIERTGKKWWQIKDRYRDDSRGTLYVNFNPQDRVIGVSAVAGIGWRGIPPSLLDKGKAILGGNVKQRLFARGNDPVEAPKYNRAVGSDSSYRQDYFYEQIKYEPVQVDSGGVLVSSDGLAVQTEESGWHYLDGSAPDKAWKIASEKILGLMPVHGSVGLQYGSFYGDGGKSEYVYINAPVVPSPAVLSNDFDGDLQPYDGQAMSASAGNEAIPEDPEQQEDFEDDVTYQTPRFLEDKGRYETWGEVYERRDAAVGKTMVSPTNHSRFLRYRDKKTGISTVAQVLSYDLCLGRGYAWNDPEFWDYLIKLADWKVSDPYYKSGELAYERQNCTKPPAGVATETIHMQPPAPSPRDPAMR
;
A
#
# COMPACT_ATOMS: atom_id res chain seq x y z
N MET A 1 -25.58 5.55 13.90
CA MET A 1 -24.20 5.33 13.41
C MET A 1 -23.41 4.32 14.24
N SER A 2 -23.75 4.05 15.51
CA SER A 2 -23.19 2.91 16.26
C SER A 2 -23.43 1.55 15.59
N ASP A 3 -24.50 1.45 14.80
CA ASP A 3 -24.95 0.20 14.15
C ASP A 3 -24.34 -0.01 12.75
N LEU A 4 -23.36 0.81 12.35
CA LEU A 4 -22.83 0.85 10.97
C LEU A 4 -21.79 -0.23 10.65
N VAL A 5 -21.22 -0.87 11.67
CA VAL A 5 -20.34 -2.03 11.55
C VAL A 5 -20.81 -3.01 12.63
N ASN A 6 -21.75 -3.89 12.30
CA ASN A 6 -22.14 -4.97 13.21
C ASN A 6 -20.92 -5.89 13.33
N SER A 7 -20.04 -5.65 14.29
CA SER A 7 -19.04 -6.66 14.63
C SER A 7 -19.72 -7.78 15.41
N ASP A 8 -19.34 -9.03 15.15
CA ASP A 8 -19.71 -10.18 15.99
C ASP A 8 -18.99 -10.15 17.35
N LEU A 9 -18.00 -9.27 17.54
CA LEU A 9 -17.24 -9.16 18.77
C LEU A 9 -18.00 -8.34 19.81
N LEU A 10 -17.98 -8.83 21.05
CA LEU A 10 -18.37 -8.03 22.20
C LEU A 10 -17.35 -6.91 22.38
N SER A 11 -17.84 -5.67 22.47
CA SER A 11 -16.98 -4.51 22.71
C SER A 11 -16.24 -4.69 24.03
N VAL A 12 -14.91 -4.63 23.99
CA VAL A 12 -14.09 -4.57 25.20
C VAL A 12 -13.84 -3.11 25.52
N LYS A 13 -14.28 -2.67 26.70
CA LYS A 13 -13.89 -1.35 27.21
C LYS A 13 -12.50 -1.48 27.79
N LEU A 14 -11.64 -0.54 27.43
CA LEU A 14 -10.33 -0.41 28.05
C LEU A 14 -10.47 -0.23 29.57
N ASP A 15 -9.74 -1.05 30.31
CA ASP A 15 -9.52 -0.91 31.74
C ASP A 15 -8.35 0.07 31.97
N THR A 16 -8.68 1.29 32.39
CA THR A 16 -7.67 2.32 32.69
C THR A 16 -6.67 1.86 33.75
N GLY A 17 -7.09 1.01 34.71
CA GLY A 17 -6.24 0.45 35.76
C GLY A 17 -5.25 -0.60 35.25
N LYS A 18 -5.51 -1.23 34.10
CA LYS A 18 -4.52 -2.06 33.40
C LYS A 18 -3.65 -1.23 32.48
N ALA A 19 -4.24 -0.24 31.80
CA ALA A 19 -3.55 0.57 30.79
C ALA A 19 -2.45 1.48 31.35
N THR A 20 -2.63 2.02 32.57
CA THR A 20 -1.64 2.94 33.19
C THR A 20 -0.51 2.22 33.92
N TRP A 21 -0.65 0.92 34.18
CA TRP A 21 0.28 0.13 35.00
C TRP A 21 1.06 -0.84 34.13
N ALA A 22 2.38 -0.84 34.29
CA ALA A 22 3.27 -1.71 33.53
C ALA A 22 3.94 -2.75 34.42
N GLU A 23 4.06 -3.98 33.91
CA GLU A 23 4.78 -5.06 34.60
C GLU A 23 6.28 -4.75 34.60
N CYS A 24 6.85 -4.55 35.78
CA CYS A 24 8.26 -4.27 35.94
C CYS A 24 9.11 -5.52 35.68
N ARG A 25 10.29 -5.33 35.09
CA ARG A 25 11.26 -6.42 34.86
C ARG A 25 12.32 -6.42 35.94
N ALA A 26 12.56 -7.58 36.55
CA ALA A 26 13.65 -7.75 37.49
C ALA A 26 14.99 -7.52 36.78
N SER A 27 15.79 -6.57 37.25
CA SER A 27 17.05 -6.17 36.60
C SER A 27 18.27 -6.97 37.08
N GLY A 28 18.10 -7.84 38.08
CA GLY A 28 19.12 -8.79 38.58
C GLY A 28 20.43 -8.17 39.10
N ARG A 29 20.61 -6.85 39.00
CA ARG A 29 21.80 -6.12 39.40
C ARG A 29 21.39 -4.83 40.10
N VAL A 30 21.62 -4.81 41.41
CA VAL A 30 21.92 -3.58 42.12
C VAL A 30 23.27 -3.80 42.80
N GLU A 31 24.11 -2.77 42.85
CA GLU A 31 25.24 -2.77 43.77
C GLU A 31 24.72 -3.14 45.17
N ARG A 32 25.40 -4.06 45.87
CA ARG A 32 24.92 -4.57 47.18
C ARG A 32 24.75 -3.41 48.16
N HIS A 33 23.52 -2.93 48.28
CA HIS A 33 23.06 -2.22 49.46
C HIS A 33 22.57 -3.28 50.46
N GLU A 34 22.90 -3.12 51.74
CA GLU A 34 22.63 -4.11 52.79
C GLU A 34 21.14 -4.45 52.95
N GLU A 35 20.23 -3.62 52.42
CA GLU A 35 18.77 -3.78 52.52
C GLU A 35 18.04 -4.01 51.18
N GLN A 36 18.71 -3.91 50.03
CA GLN A 36 18.07 -4.11 48.71
C GLN A 36 18.34 -5.52 48.17
N THR A 37 17.29 -6.33 48.04
CA THR A 37 17.41 -7.71 47.53
C THR A 37 17.29 -7.80 46.01
N HIS A 38 16.50 -6.93 45.37
CA HIS A 38 16.23 -6.93 43.93
C HIS A 38 15.96 -5.51 43.40
N GLY A 39 16.42 -5.23 42.18
CA GLY A 39 16.06 -4.02 41.42
C GLY A 39 15.02 -4.33 40.35
N PHE A 40 14.09 -3.40 40.10
CA PHE A 40 13.06 -3.51 39.08
C PHE A 40 13.12 -2.32 38.13
N ALA A 41 13.03 -2.58 36.83
CA ALA A 41 12.91 -1.56 35.81
C ALA A 41 11.45 -1.42 35.36
N ILE A 42 10.94 -0.20 35.36
CA ILE A 42 9.64 0.14 34.76
C ILE A 42 9.85 0.19 33.24
N PRO A 43 9.10 -0.55 32.42
CA PRO A 43 9.30 -0.56 30.99
C PRO A 43 8.64 0.64 30.30
N ASP A 44 9.22 1.12 29.20
CA ASP A 44 8.72 2.28 28.43
C ASP A 44 7.36 2.01 27.76
N LEU A 45 6.44 2.97 27.76
CA LEU A 45 5.14 2.89 27.07
C LEU A 45 5.29 2.63 25.55
N MET A 46 4.23 2.16 24.89
CA MET A 46 4.26 2.11 23.41
C MET A 46 4.41 3.53 22.86
N PRO A 47 5.22 3.75 21.83
CA PRO A 47 5.44 5.09 21.28
C PRO A 47 4.30 5.56 20.37
N ALA A 48 3.47 4.64 19.88
CA ALA A 48 2.27 4.88 19.10
C ALA A 48 1.42 3.61 19.00
N THR A 49 0.13 3.77 18.68
CA THR A 49 -0.68 2.74 18.04
C THR A 49 -0.61 2.94 16.52
N MET A 50 -0.09 1.95 15.79
CA MET A 50 0.06 2.02 14.34
C MET A 50 -0.87 1.03 13.66
N ILE A 51 -1.81 1.52 12.87
CA ILE A 51 -2.68 0.67 12.06
C ILE A 51 -2.05 0.55 10.68
N PHE A 52 -1.61 -0.65 10.30
CA PHE A 52 -1.07 -0.92 8.98
C PHE A 52 -2.18 -1.43 8.07
N VAL A 53 -2.47 -0.70 7.00
CA VAL A 53 -3.53 -1.01 6.03
C VAL A 53 -2.86 -1.41 4.72
N HIS A 54 -2.67 -2.70 4.52
CA HIS A 54 -1.99 -3.19 3.33
C HIS A 54 -2.85 -3.06 2.07
N GLY A 55 -2.19 -3.07 0.90
CA GLY A 55 -2.84 -2.99 -0.41
C GLY A 55 -2.98 -4.36 -1.07
N VAL A 56 -3.93 -4.49 -2.00
CA VAL A 56 -4.51 -5.79 -2.41
C VAL A 56 -5.30 -6.39 -1.22
N ASN A 57 -6.33 -7.21 -1.44
CA ASN A 57 -7.13 -7.78 -0.32
C ASN A 57 -6.30 -8.87 0.39
N SER A 58 -5.09 -8.53 0.85
CA SER A 58 -4.06 -9.51 1.15
C SER A 58 -4.40 -10.30 2.39
N GLU A 59 -4.10 -11.60 2.33
CA GLU A 59 -4.20 -12.49 3.48
C GLU A 59 -3.13 -12.16 4.54
N GLY A 60 -2.16 -11.29 4.23
CA GLY A 60 -1.16 -10.83 5.18
C GLY A 60 0.26 -10.67 4.64
N GLU A 61 0.42 -10.70 3.32
CA GLU A 61 1.68 -10.37 2.65
C GLU A 61 2.23 -9.02 3.14
N TRP A 62 3.52 -9.02 3.48
CA TRP A 62 4.34 -7.88 3.93
C TRP A 62 4.00 -7.24 5.28
N TYR A 63 2.96 -7.67 5.99
CA TYR A 63 2.71 -7.19 7.36
C TYR A 63 3.87 -7.49 8.30
N ARG A 64 4.48 -8.69 8.16
CA ARG A 64 5.64 -9.09 8.95
C ARG A 64 6.86 -8.20 8.68
N ASP A 65 7.19 -7.99 7.42
CA ASP A 65 8.34 -7.17 7.02
C ASP A 65 8.17 -5.72 7.47
N ALA A 66 6.97 -5.16 7.25
CA ALA A 66 6.64 -3.82 7.72
C ALA A 66 6.78 -3.73 9.26
N ALA A 67 6.20 -4.68 10.00
CA ALA A 67 6.31 -4.73 11.46
C ALA A 67 7.74 -4.83 11.95
N GLN A 68 8.55 -5.68 11.32
CA GLN A 68 9.97 -5.81 11.62
C GLN A 68 10.72 -4.49 11.40
N GLN A 69 10.55 -3.85 10.24
CA GLN A 69 11.32 -2.67 9.90
C GLN A 69 10.88 -1.43 10.69
N PHE A 70 9.58 -1.29 11.00
CA PHE A 70 9.11 -0.25 11.90
C PHE A 70 9.58 -0.46 13.34
N ALA A 71 9.54 -1.70 13.86
CA ALA A 71 10.10 -2.02 15.18
C ALA A 71 11.59 -1.66 15.24
N LYS A 72 12.36 -2.04 14.20
CA LYS A 72 13.78 -1.67 14.06
C LYS A 72 13.97 -0.15 14.03
N GLY A 73 13.19 0.57 13.23
CA GLY A 73 13.29 2.03 13.11
C GLY A 73 12.94 2.78 14.39
N LEU A 74 11.88 2.35 15.09
CA LEU A 74 11.48 2.93 16.38
C LEU A 74 12.51 2.62 17.46
N ASN A 75 13.04 1.40 17.52
CA ASN A 75 14.17 1.05 18.38
C ASN A 75 15.38 1.97 18.13
N MET A 76 15.77 2.13 16.87
CA MET A 76 16.85 3.05 16.47
C MET A 76 16.55 4.50 16.84
N ARG A 77 15.31 4.97 16.63
CA ARG A 77 14.89 6.35 16.88
C ARG A 77 14.86 6.68 18.37
N LEU A 78 14.37 5.76 19.19
CA LEU A 78 14.08 5.96 20.62
C LEU A 78 15.16 5.44 21.57
N GLY A 79 16.19 4.76 21.05
CA GLY A 79 17.22 4.12 21.89
C GLY A 79 16.77 2.82 22.54
N ARG A 80 15.70 2.24 22.01
CA ARG A 80 15.06 1.04 22.52
C ARG A 80 15.60 -0.21 21.85
N ASN A 81 15.39 -1.35 22.49
CA ASN A 81 15.75 -2.67 21.94
C ASN A 81 14.66 -3.72 22.22
N ASP A 82 13.50 -3.29 22.72
CA ASP A 82 12.42 -4.14 23.20
C ASP A 82 11.27 -4.26 22.19
N LEU A 83 11.15 -3.33 21.23
CA LEU A 83 10.12 -3.41 20.19
C LEU A 83 10.46 -4.54 19.21
N ALA A 84 9.46 -5.35 18.86
CA ALA A 84 9.65 -6.59 18.12
C ALA A 84 8.78 -6.72 16.87
N GLU A 85 9.23 -7.56 15.94
CA GLU A 85 8.42 -8.00 14.79
C GLU A 85 7.26 -8.88 15.26
N LEU A 86 6.13 -8.77 14.56
CA LEU A 86 5.06 -9.76 14.68
C LEU A 86 5.51 -11.10 14.07
N ARG A 87 5.03 -12.22 14.60
CA ARG A 87 5.38 -13.56 14.10
C ARG A 87 4.22 -14.14 13.28
N SER A 88 4.52 -14.95 12.28
CA SER A 88 3.50 -15.68 11.51
C SER A 88 2.76 -16.68 12.39
N ASP A 89 1.43 -16.70 12.32
CA ASP A 89 0.59 -17.68 13.01
C ASP A 89 0.70 -19.05 12.29
N PRO A 90 1.20 -20.11 12.96
CA PRO A 90 1.37 -21.42 12.34
C PRO A 90 0.04 -22.11 12.02
N ASP A 91 -1.04 -21.73 12.71
CA ASP A 91 -2.37 -22.33 12.57
C ASP A 91 -3.25 -21.53 11.60
N ARG A 92 -2.88 -20.28 11.31
CA ARG A 92 -3.63 -19.38 10.43
C ARG A 92 -2.72 -18.79 9.36
N LEU A 93 -2.83 -19.37 8.17
CA LEU A 93 -2.07 -18.96 6.99
C LEU A 93 -2.16 -17.44 6.77
N HIS A 94 -1.01 -16.81 6.55
CA HIS A 94 -0.80 -15.36 6.36
C HIS A 94 -1.25 -14.45 7.53
N ARG A 95 -1.75 -14.97 8.65
CA ARG A 95 -2.03 -14.16 9.84
C ARG A 95 -0.81 -14.04 10.72
N LEU A 96 -0.82 -12.99 11.53
CA LEU A 96 0.25 -12.73 12.49
C LEU A 96 -0.27 -12.95 13.90
N MET A 97 0.51 -13.66 14.70
CA MET A 97 0.28 -13.77 16.14
C MET A 97 0.83 -12.54 16.85
N SER A 98 0.10 -12.09 17.87
CA SER A 98 0.47 -10.98 18.75
C SER A 98 1.06 -11.42 20.09
N ALA A 99 1.16 -12.74 20.29
CA ALA A 99 1.80 -13.37 21.43
C ALA A 99 2.54 -14.63 20.96
N ALA A 100 3.70 -14.87 21.55
CA ALA A 100 4.51 -16.06 21.29
C ALA A 100 5.17 -16.52 22.61
N ASP A 101 5.34 -17.84 22.77
CA ASP A 101 5.99 -18.42 23.95
C ASP A 101 5.30 -18.04 25.28
N GLY A 102 3.99 -17.78 25.24
CA GLY A 102 3.19 -17.35 26.39
C GLY A 102 3.30 -15.86 26.74
N GLU A 103 4.07 -15.07 25.98
CA GLU A 103 4.26 -13.63 26.17
C GLU A 103 3.72 -12.82 24.99
N ARG A 104 3.22 -11.62 25.27
CA ARG A 104 2.79 -10.69 24.22
C ARG A 104 3.98 -10.10 23.49
N ILE A 105 3.90 -10.08 22.17
CA ILE A 105 4.89 -9.44 21.32
C ILE A 105 4.74 -7.92 21.46
N ARG A 106 5.85 -7.27 21.75
CA ARG A 106 5.93 -5.82 21.94
C ARG A 106 6.00 -5.09 20.60
N SER A 107 4.92 -5.17 19.82
CA SER A 107 4.79 -4.49 18.53
C SER A 107 3.71 -3.40 18.58
N PRO A 108 4.00 -2.18 18.12
CA PRO A 108 2.99 -1.11 18.04
C PRO A 108 2.05 -1.27 16.83
N ILE A 109 2.23 -2.31 16.01
CA ILE A 109 1.45 -2.52 14.78
C ILE A 109 0.20 -3.34 15.03
N ILE A 110 -0.92 -2.84 14.54
CA ILE A 110 -2.18 -3.55 14.33
C ILE A 110 -2.34 -3.78 12.82
N PRO A 111 -2.20 -5.04 12.35
CA PRO A 111 -2.55 -5.42 10.99
C PRO A 111 -4.05 -5.21 10.70
N PHE A 112 -4.42 -4.44 9.68
CA PHE A 112 -5.81 -4.23 9.29
C PHE A 112 -6.18 -5.04 8.04
N TYR A 113 -6.81 -6.20 8.26
CA TYR A 113 -7.24 -7.08 7.18
C TYR A 113 -8.61 -6.70 6.63
N TRP A 114 -8.73 -6.77 5.31
CA TRP A 114 -9.97 -6.48 4.57
C TRP A 114 -9.99 -7.29 3.28
N GLY A 115 -11.19 -7.49 2.72
CA GLY A 115 -11.30 -8.19 1.44
C GLY A 115 -12.73 -8.40 0.96
N TYR A 116 -12.88 -9.29 -0.02
CA TYR A 116 -14.15 -9.63 -0.64
C TYR A 116 -14.54 -11.07 -0.28
N SER A 117 -15.77 -11.28 0.18
CA SER A 117 -16.33 -12.60 0.50
C SER A 117 -17.57 -12.86 -0.34
N VAL A 118 -17.69 -14.08 -0.84
CA VAL A 118 -18.80 -14.50 -1.70
C VAL A 118 -19.71 -15.48 -0.94
N PRO A 119 -21.04 -15.27 -0.94
CA PRO A 119 -21.99 -16.23 -0.37
C PRO A 119 -21.85 -17.60 -1.03
N GLU A 120 -21.96 -18.69 -0.27
CA GLU A 120 -21.76 -20.05 -0.78
C GLU A 120 -22.58 -20.37 -2.04
N LYS A 121 -23.82 -19.89 -2.09
CA LYS A 121 -24.74 -20.07 -3.23
C LYS A 121 -24.28 -19.38 -4.52
N GLN A 122 -23.42 -18.38 -4.42
CA GLN A 122 -22.88 -17.64 -5.57
C GLN A 122 -21.50 -18.15 -6.00
N ARG A 123 -20.89 -19.05 -5.22
CA ARG A 123 -19.64 -19.71 -5.57
C ARG A 123 -19.90 -20.73 -6.67
N ARG A 124 -19.10 -20.68 -7.72
CA ARG A 124 -19.12 -21.65 -8.82
C ARG A 124 -17.80 -22.40 -8.79
N LYS A 125 -17.80 -23.68 -9.13
CA LYS A 125 -16.51 -24.35 -9.36
C LYS A 125 -15.85 -23.70 -10.57
N LEU A 126 -14.52 -23.51 -10.51
CA LEU A 126 -13.74 -23.04 -11.65
C LEU A 126 -13.91 -23.99 -12.85
N VAL A 127 -14.14 -25.27 -12.55
CA VAL A 127 -14.35 -26.37 -13.49
C VAL A 127 -15.68 -27.08 -13.20
N ASP A 128 -16.56 -27.17 -14.19
CA ASP A 128 -17.96 -27.63 -14.02
C ASP A 128 -18.11 -29.16 -13.84
N ASP A 129 -17.16 -29.98 -14.32
CA ASP A 129 -17.20 -31.45 -14.18
C ASP A 129 -15.84 -32.04 -13.78
N PRO A 130 -15.60 -32.28 -12.49
CA PRO A 130 -14.35 -32.86 -11.98
C PRO A 130 -14.01 -34.24 -12.56
N LYS A 131 -15.00 -34.99 -13.07
CA LYS A 131 -14.81 -36.35 -13.59
C LYS A 131 -14.12 -36.39 -14.96
N LYS A 132 -13.98 -35.24 -15.64
CA LYS A 132 -13.26 -35.12 -16.91
C LYS A 132 -11.75 -34.92 -16.75
N PHE A 133 -11.25 -34.94 -15.52
CA PHE A 133 -9.84 -34.67 -15.17
C PHE A 133 -9.22 -35.89 -14.48
N ASP A 134 -7.89 -36.01 -14.55
CA ASP A 134 -7.17 -37.06 -13.83
C ASP A 134 -7.38 -36.88 -12.31
N THR A 135 -8.11 -37.81 -11.70
CA THR A 135 -8.54 -37.77 -10.30
C THR A 135 -7.41 -37.98 -9.29
N LYS A 136 -6.17 -38.19 -9.75
CA LYS A 136 -5.00 -38.42 -8.88
C LYS A 136 -4.41 -37.15 -8.28
N ASP A 137 -4.66 -35.97 -8.85
CA ASP A 137 -4.23 -34.68 -8.28
C ASP A 137 -5.42 -33.94 -7.65
N THR A 138 -5.55 -34.06 -6.33
CA THR A 138 -6.69 -33.52 -5.57
C THR A 138 -6.52 -32.05 -5.17
N ARG A 139 -5.31 -31.47 -5.35
CA ARG A 139 -4.99 -30.09 -4.94
C ARG A 139 -5.92 -29.04 -5.56
N HIS A 140 -6.47 -29.35 -6.74
CA HIS A 140 -7.20 -28.42 -7.59
C HIS A 140 -8.71 -28.73 -7.74
N SER A 141 -9.21 -29.80 -7.11
CA SER A 141 -10.61 -30.24 -7.24
C SER A 141 -11.64 -29.37 -6.48
N GLU A 142 -11.13 -28.38 -5.74
CA GLU A 142 -11.88 -27.51 -4.82
C GLU A 142 -11.69 -26.01 -5.11
N VAL A 143 -11.18 -25.65 -6.28
CA VAL A 143 -11.00 -24.23 -6.66
C VAL A 143 -12.35 -23.62 -7.02
N TRP A 144 -12.75 -22.62 -6.24
CA TRP A 144 -13.98 -21.87 -6.44
C TRP A 144 -13.70 -20.59 -7.23
N ARG A 145 -14.74 -20.07 -7.87
CA ARG A 145 -14.77 -18.75 -8.48
C ARG A 145 -16.08 -18.06 -8.12
N ASP A 146 -16.12 -16.74 -8.21
CA ASP A 146 -17.36 -16.00 -8.13
C ASP A 146 -18.16 -16.07 -9.45
N THR A 147 -19.29 -15.37 -9.50
CA THR A 147 -20.15 -15.30 -10.70
C THR A 147 -19.52 -14.56 -11.88
N TYR A 148 -18.46 -13.79 -11.64
CA TYR A 148 -17.74 -13.00 -12.64
C TYR A 148 -16.48 -13.72 -13.18
N GLY A 149 -16.11 -14.83 -12.54
CA GLY A 149 -14.96 -15.64 -12.91
C GLY A 149 -13.75 -15.46 -12.00
N ASN A 150 -13.80 -14.59 -10.99
CA ASN A 150 -12.67 -14.33 -10.12
C ASN A 150 -12.38 -15.56 -9.27
N PRO A 151 -11.13 -16.03 -9.20
CA PRO A 151 -10.76 -17.15 -8.35
C PRO A 151 -10.97 -16.81 -6.88
N LEU A 152 -11.49 -17.78 -6.12
CA LEU A 152 -11.72 -17.70 -4.69
C LEU A 152 -10.84 -18.72 -3.96
N ARG A 153 -10.35 -18.31 -2.79
CA ARG A 153 -9.73 -19.20 -1.80
C ARG A 153 -10.76 -20.24 -1.33
N LYS A 154 -10.31 -21.29 -0.63
CA LYS A 154 -11.18 -22.38 -0.14
C LYS A 154 -12.33 -21.92 0.76
N ASP A 155 -12.12 -20.85 1.53
CA ASP A 155 -13.14 -20.24 2.39
C ASP A 155 -14.14 -19.35 1.61
N GLY A 156 -13.95 -19.19 0.30
CA GLY A 156 -14.75 -18.38 -0.61
C GLY A 156 -14.44 -16.89 -0.59
N THR A 157 -13.27 -16.53 -0.06
CA THR A 157 -12.78 -15.15 -0.12
C THR A 157 -11.88 -14.93 -1.32
N TRP A 158 -11.79 -13.66 -1.72
CA TRP A 158 -10.92 -13.23 -2.80
C TRP A 158 -9.93 -12.19 -2.32
N GLY A 159 -8.65 -12.54 -2.52
CA GLY A 159 -7.51 -11.67 -2.27
C GLY A 159 -7.38 -10.49 -3.23
N GLY A 160 -8.24 -10.38 -4.26
CA GLY A 160 -8.26 -9.20 -5.11
C GLY A 160 -6.98 -9.03 -5.93
N GLY A 161 -6.36 -10.15 -6.35
CA GLY A 161 -5.02 -10.21 -6.96
C GLY A 161 -4.65 -9.01 -7.84
N PRO A 162 -3.36 -8.67 -7.92
CA PRO A 162 -2.83 -7.31 -7.67
C PRO A 162 -3.38 -6.12 -8.48
N PHE A 163 -4.28 -6.30 -9.47
CA PHE A 163 -4.83 -5.21 -10.29
C PHE A 163 -6.32 -5.26 -10.57
N GLN A 164 -7.01 -6.36 -10.26
CA GLN A 164 -8.20 -6.66 -11.05
C GLN A 164 -9.39 -5.75 -10.76
N ASN A 165 -9.62 -5.35 -9.49
CA ASN A 165 -10.70 -4.43 -9.14
C ASN A 165 -10.20 -3.11 -8.52
N GLY A 166 -8.94 -2.73 -8.78
CA GLY A 166 -8.35 -1.50 -8.27
C GLY A 166 -9.06 -0.24 -8.77
N SER A 167 -8.82 0.88 -8.08
CA SER A 167 -9.29 2.20 -8.53
C SER A 167 -8.30 3.33 -8.21
N GLY A 168 -8.36 4.40 -9.01
CA GLY A 168 -7.67 5.68 -8.77
C GLY A 168 -8.54 6.82 -8.23
N SER A 169 -9.83 6.60 -7.96
CA SER A 169 -10.72 7.62 -7.37
C SER A 169 -11.64 7.03 -6.30
N LEU A 170 -11.96 7.78 -5.25
CA LEU A 170 -12.80 7.25 -4.16
C LEU A 170 -14.23 6.97 -4.62
N THR A 171 -14.80 7.84 -5.45
CA THR A 171 -16.20 7.71 -5.91
C THR A 171 -16.47 6.44 -6.71
N SER A 172 -15.45 5.85 -7.34
CA SER A 172 -15.59 4.58 -8.04
C SER A 172 -16.06 3.43 -7.15
N CYS A 173 -15.89 3.55 -5.82
CA CYS A 173 -16.32 2.52 -4.88
C CYS A 173 -17.83 2.31 -4.89
N TRP A 174 -18.59 3.30 -5.38
CA TRP A 174 -20.05 3.31 -5.48
C TRP A 174 -20.58 3.03 -6.88
N LEU A 175 -19.70 2.75 -7.85
CA LEU A 175 -20.18 2.37 -9.18
C LEU A 175 -20.87 1.01 -9.11
N PRO A 176 -21.97 0.83 -9.87
CA PRO A 176 -22.77 -0.40 -9.84
C PRO A 176 -21.99 -1.62 -10.38
N GLU A 177 -20.86 -1.39 -11.05
CA GLU A 177 -20.00 -2.42 -11.61
C GLU A 177 -18.54 -2.20 -11.22
N GLY A 178 -17.83 -3.32 -11.02
CA GLY A 178 -16.38 -3.34 -10.90
C GLY A 178 -15.67 -3.21 -12.25
N PHE A 179 -14.43 -3.65 -12.30
CA PHE A 179 -13.71 -3.82 -13.57
C PHE A 179 -14.45 -4.75 -14.55
N ARG A 180 -14.34 -4.46 -15.85
CA ARG A 180 -14.91 -5.26 -16.95
C ARG A 180 -13.84 -5.54 -18.01
N VAL A 181 -13.76 -6.77 -18.49
CA VAL A 181 -12.76 -7.22 -19.47
C VAL A 181 -13.11 -6.83 -20.90
N LYS A 182 -14.40 -6.81 -21.22
CA LYS A 182 -14.88 -6.49 -22.57
C LYS A 182 -15.14 -5.00 -22.66
N VAL A 183 -14.09 -4.26 -22.98
CA VAL A 183 -14.17 -2.81 -23.04
C VAL A 183 -14.24 -2.34 -24.49
N LEU A 184 -15.46 -2.05 -24.95
CA LEU A 184 -15.77 -0.94 -25.86
C LEU A 184 -17.29 -0.80 -26.01
N ALA A 185 -17.81 0.38 -25.65
CA ALA A 185 -19.18 0.88 -25.82
C ALA A 185 -20.06 0.06 -26.78
N HIS A 186 -20.87 -0.86 -26.23
CA HIS A 186 -21.99 -1.60 -26.85
C HIS A 186 -21.81 -2.27 -28.25
N THR A 187 -20.72 -2.04 -28.98
CA THR A 187 -20.70 -2.19 -30.45
C THR A 187 -19.50 -2.99 -30.97
N LEU A 188 -18.34 -3.01 -30.28
CA LEU A 188 -17.11 -3.66 -30.79
C LEU A 188 -16.57 -4.81 -29.94
N LYS A 189 -17.06 -5.05 -28.72
CA LYS A 189 -16.77 -6.22 -27.84
C LYS A 189 -15.29 -6.68 -27.86
N ILE A 190 -14.35 -5.75 -27.74
CA ILE A 190 -12.92 -6.10 -27.77
C ILE A 190 -12.50 -6.60 -26.38
N ASP A 191 -11.81 -7.74 -26.34
CA ASP A 191 -11.33 -8.39 -25.12
C ASP A 191 -9.96 -7.82 -24.75
N VAL A 192 -9.85 -7.22 -23.56
CA VAL A 192 -8.60 -6.63 -23.05
C VAL A 192 -7.49 -7.68 -22.97
N ASN A 193 -7.80 -8.93 -22.67
CA ASN A 193 -6.78 -10.01 -22.63
C ASN A 193 -6.24 -10.37 -24.03
N LYS A 194 -6.95 -10.03 -25.11
CA LYS A 194 -6.50 -10.27 -26.50
C LYS A 194 -5.64 -9.14 -27.06
N ILE A 195 -5.90 -7.91 -26.62
CA ILE A 195 -5.03 -6.76 -26.90
C ILE A 195 -3.76 -6.87 -26.04
N ASN A 196 -3.91 -7.46 -24.85
CA ASN A 196 -2.92 -7.42 -23.82
C ASN A 196 -2.93 -8.70 -22.93
N PRO A 197 -2.29 -9.78 -23.37
CA PRO A 197 -2.15 -10.97 -22.56
C PRO A 197 -1.09 -10.76 -21.48
N VAL A 198 -1.51 -10.78 -20.21
CA VAL A 198 -0.59 -10.87 -19.07
C VAL A 198 -0.26 -12.32 -18.81
N LEU A 199 1.02 -12.63 -18.79
CA LEU A 199 1.48 -13.95 -18.42
C LEU A 199 1.17 -14.21 -16.94
N GLY A 200 0.27 -15.16 -16.71
CA GLY A 200 -0.14 -15.64 -15.40
C GLY A 200 -1.16 -14.78 -14.64
N ARG A 201 -1.76 -13.76 -15.28
CA ARG A 201 -2.81 -12.93 -14.65
C ARG A 201 -3.92 -12.61 -15.65
N GLN A 202 -4.82 -13.55 -15.89
CA GLN A 202 -5.98 -13.31 -16.73
C GLN A 202 -6.93 -12.33 -16.02
N LEU A 203 -7.22 -11.20 -16.64
CA LEU A 203 -8.22 -10.28 -16.13
C LEU A 203 -9.61 -10.86 -16.43
N VAL A 204 -10.46 -10.94 -15.41
CA VAL A 204 -11.89 -11.29 -15.52
C VAL A 204 -12.77 -10.13 -15.02
N ASP A 205 -14.08 -10.20 -15.25
CA ASP A 205 -14.98 -9.17 -14.74
C ASP A 205 -14.96 -9.18 -13.19
N CYS A 206 -15.20 -8.05 -12.55
CA CYS A 206 -15.15 -7.93 -11.09
C CYS A 206 -16.50 -7.50 -10.48
N PRO A 207 -16.75 -7.86 -9.21
CA PRO A 207 -17.89 -7.36 -8.45
C PRO A 207 -17.79 -5.84 -8.24
N ASP A 208 -18.90 -5.22 -7.82
CA ASP A 208 -18.87 -3.83 -7.36
C ASP A 208 -17.87 -3.65 -6.20
N ARG A 209 -17.45 -2.40 -5.98
CA ARG A 209 -16.37 -2.06 -5.05
C ARG A 209 -16.87 -1.67 -3.66
N MET A 210 -18.11 -2.00 -3.31
CA MET A 210 -18.67 -1.57 -2.03
C MET A 210 -17.98 -2.19 -0.81
N TYR A 211 -17.27 -3.31 -0.98
CA TYR A 211 -16.43 -3.87 0.07
C TYR A 211 -15.26 -2.95 0.48
N TYR A 212 -14.79 -2.05 -0.40
CA TYR A 212 -13.85 -0.97 -0.02
C TYR A 212 -14.52 0.02 0.94
N VAL A 213 -15.77 0.38 0.64
CA VAL A 213 -16.56 1.30 1.46
C VAL A 213 -16.79 0.72 2.85
N HIS A 214 -17.14 -0.57 2.91
CA HIS A 214 -17.28 -1.32 4.15
C HIS A 214 -15.97 -1.40 4.94
N ALA A 215 -14.85 -1.73 4.28
CA ALA A 215 -13.55 -1.74 4.91
C ALA A 215 -13.15 -0.37 5.47
N ALA A 216 -13.43 0.73 4.77
CA ALA A 216 -13.16 2.08 5.24
C ALA A 216 -14.00 2.44 6.48
N ARG A 217 -15.25 1.99 6.56
CA ARG A 217 -16.08 2.14 7.76
C ARG A 217 -15.55 1.31 8.93
N ARG A 218 -15.09 0.08 8.69
CA ARG A 218 -14.42 -0.75 9.70
C ARG A 218 -13.17 -0.07 10.25
N LEU A 219 -12.34 0.50 9.39
CA LEU A 219 -11.15 1.25 9.81
C LEU A 219 -11.52 2.48 10.64
N ALA A 220 -12.56 3.23 10.23
CA ALA A 220 -13.08 4.35 11.01
C ALA A 220 -13.61 3.91 12.39
N PHE A 221 -14.30 2.76 12.44
CA PHE A 221 -14.79 2.17 13.69
C PHE A 221 -13.65 1.70 14.60
N LEU A 222 -12.58 1.10 14.05
CA LEU A 222 -11.39 0.74 14.84
C LEU A 222 -10.76 1.97 15.50
N VAL A 223 -10.60 3.07 14.74
CA VAL A 223 -10.09 4.33 15.31
C VAL A 223 -11.05 4.90 16.34
N LYS A 224 -12.37 4.78 16.13
CA LYS A 224 -13.39 5.18 17.12
C LYS A 224 -13.22 4.45 18.44
N GLU A 225 -13.08 3.13 18.42
CA GLU A 225 -12.92 2.31 19.65
C GLU A 225 -11.68 2.75 20.43
N ILE A 226 -10.55 2.97 19.74
CA ILE A 226 -9.32 3.49 20.35
C ILE A 226 -9.58 4.88 20.95
N ARG A 227 -10.22 5.79 20.22
CA ARG A 227 -10.51 7.16 20.66
C ARG A 227 -11.50 7.23 21.82
N GLN A 228 -12.43 6.28 21.92
CA GLN A 228 -13.39 6.22 23.02
C GLN A 228 -12.73 5.78 24.33
N GLY A 229 -11.80 4.82 24.29
CA GLY A 229 -10.99 4.45 25.45
C GLY A 229 -9.92 5.51 25.78
N HIS A 230 -9.24 6.01 24.76
CA HIS A 230 -8.13 6.96 24.86
C HIS A 230 -8.22 8.05 23.78
N PRO A 231 -8.90 9.19 24.08
CA PRO A 231 -9.06 10.29 23.13
C PRO A 231 -7.73 10.85 22.60
N ARG A 232 -6.66 10.68 23.38
CA ARG A 232 -5.30 11.17 23.12
C ARG A 232 -4.30 10.08 22.73
N GLU A 233 -4.72 8.84 22.48
CA GLU A 233 -3.79 7.81 21.98
C GLU A 233 -3.08 8.29 20.70
N PRO A 234 -1.76 8.26 20.57
CA PRO A 234 -1.08 8.55 19.30
C PRO A 234 -1.42 7.50 18.23
N ILE A 235 -2.23 7.85 17.22
CA ILE A 235 -2.66 6.93 16.17
C ILE A 235 -2.00 7.26 14.83
N ASN A 236 -1.25 6.33 14.26
CA ASN A 236 -0.71 6.42 12.90
C ASN A 236 -1.44 5.43 11.99
N ILE A 237 -1.91 5.88 10.82
CA ILE A 237 -2.36 4.97 9.75
C ILE A 237 -1.28 4.92 8.69
N VAL A 238 -0.65 3.76 8.52
CA VAL A 238 0.33 3.52 7.46
C VAL A 238 -0.34 2.61 6.45
N SER A 239 -0.46 3.06 5.20
CA SER A 239 -1.22 2.36 4.17
C SER A 239 -0.42 2.17 2.89
N HIS A 240 -0.71 1.11 2.14
CA HIS A 240 0.00 0.75 0.90
C HIS A 240 -0.97 0.47 -0.25
N SER A 241 -0.60 0.83 -1.47
CA SER A 241 -1.33 0.53 -2.72
C SER A 241 -2.85 0.77 -2.58
N GLN A 242 -3.73 -0.18 -2.90
CA GLN A 242 -5.19 0.00 -2.76
C GLN A 242 -5.66 0.28 -1.32
N GLY A 243 -4.90 -0.13 -0.30
CA GLY A 243 -5.17 0.18 1.10
C GLY A 243 -5.12 1.69 1.40
N THR A 244 -4.42 2.49 0.59
CA THR A 244 -4.42 3.95 0.72
C THR A 244 -5.79 4.56 0.41
N MET A 245 -6.58 3.93 -0.47
CA MET A 245 -7.94 4.37 -0.79
C MET A 245 -8.87 4.17 0.40
N ILE A 246 -8.71 3.07 1.13
CA ILE A 246 -9.42 2.78 2.39
C ILE A 246 -9.02 3.76 3.47
N ALA A 247 -7.72 4.00 3.64
CA ALA A 247 -7.21 4.97 4.60
C ALA A 247 -7.78 6.36 4.34
N LEU A 248 -7.72 6.86 3.10
CA LEU A 248 -8.31 8.14 2.71
C LEU A 248 -9.82 8.19 2.94
N LEU A 249 -10.57 7.16 2.51
CA LEU A 249 -12.01 7.14 2.67
C LEU A 249 -12.44 7.09 4.15
N SER A 250 -11.69 6.36 4.98
CA SER A 250 -11.99 6.22 6.40
C SER A 250 -11.98 7.56 7.14
N LEU A 251 -11.16 8.53 6.70
CA LEU A 251 -11.11 9.88 7.29
C LEU A 251 -12.46 10.59 7.22
N PHE A 252 -13.19 10.45 6.11
CA PHE A 252 -14.52 11.04 5.97
C PHE A 252 -15.54 10.38 6.90
N TYR A 253 -15.47 9.06 7.07
CA TYR A 253 -16.34 8.37 8.01
C TYR A 253 -16.02 8.72 9.46
N MET A 254 -14.75 8.90 9.82
CA MET A 254 -14.38 9.41 11.14
C MET A 254 -14.94 10.82 11.38
N LYS A 255 -14.90 11.68 10.35
CA LYS A 255 -15.49 13.03 10.39
C LYS A 255 -17.01 12.97 10.60
N GLU A 256 -17.70 12.11 9.87
CA GLU A 256 -19.15 11.89 10.02
C GLU A 256 -19.52 11.34 11.40
N MET A 257 -18.67 10.48 11.98
CA MET A 257 -18.81 9.98 13.34
C MET A 257 -18.50 11.06 14.41
N GLY A 258 -17.97 12.21 14.02
CA GLY A 258 -17.63 13.31 14.93
C GLY A 258 -16.46 13.00 15.86
N ILE A 259 -15.57 12.07 15.49
CA ILE A 259 -14.40 11.71 16.31
C ILE A 259 -13.15 12.44 15.82
N ARG A 260 -12.11 12.52 16.67
CA ARG A 260 -10.79 12.98 16.25
C ARG A 260 -10.14 11.93 15.35
N GLY A 261 -9.69 12.33 14.16
CA GLY A 261 -9.00 11.44 13.22
C GLY A 261 -7.68 10.89 13.76
N PRO A 262 -6.97 10.07 12.97
CA PRO A 262 -5.60 9.68 13.29
C PRO A 262 -4.69 10.92 13.35
N ASP A 263 -3.54 10.76 13.99
CA ASP A 263 -2.54 11.80 14.14
C ASP A 263 -1.66 11.93 12.89
N THR A 264 -1.31 10.82 12.24
CA THR A 264 -0.57 10.82 10.97
C THR A 264 -1.15 9.80 10.00
N VAL A 265 -1.18 10.12 8.71
CA VAL A 265 -1.52 9.18 7.64
C VAL A 265 -0.36 9.12 6.65
N ILE A 266 0.12 7.91 6.35
CA ILE A 266 1.16 7.66 5.34
C ILE A 266 0.55 6.85 4.20
N LEU A 267 0.54 7.41 2.99
CA LEU A 267 0.08 6.78 1.76
C LEU A 267 1.29 6.34 0.95
N ASN A 268 1.48 5.03 0.82
CA ASN A 268 2.60 4.42 0.13
C ASN A 268 2.15 3.85 -1.22
N SER A 269 2.76 4.26 -2.33
CA SER A 269 2.39 3.78 -3.69
C SER A 269 0.89 3.90 -3.98
N THR A 270 0.27 4.98 -3.52
CA THR A 270 -1.17 5.20 -3.67
C THR A 270 -1.60 5.28 -5.16
N PRO A 271 -2.66 4.58 -5.57
CA PRO A 271 -3.22 4.67 -6.92
C PRO A 271 -4.12 5.91 -7.10
N TYR A 272 -4.39 6.68 -6.03
CA TYR A 272 -5.16 7.92 -6.10
C TYR A 272 -4.55 8.88 -7.13
N ARG A 273 -5.38 9.59 -7.88
CA ARG A 273 -4.93 10.56 -8.89
C ARG A 273 -5.79 11.81 -8.92
N PHE A 274 -5.24 12.84 -9.54
CA PHE A 274 -5.91 14.14 -9.70
C PHE A 274 -6.45 14.35 -11.13
N ASP A 275 -5.91 13.64 -12.11
CA ASP A 275 -6.21 13.74 -13.54
C ASP A 275 -7.07 12.56 -14.03
N ASN A 276 -7.87 12.79 -15.06
CA ASN A 276 -8.63 11.76 -15.75
C ASN A 276 -7.87 11.20 -16.96
N LEU A 277 -7.78 9.87 -17.08
CA LEU A 277 -7.17 9.16 -18.22
C LEU A 277 -8.23 8.47 -19.08
N LEU A 278 -7.90 8.20 -20.35
CA LEU A 278 -8.77 7.44 -21.26
C LEU A 278 -9.11 6.04 -20.72
N THR A 279 -8.21 5.43 -19.95
CA THR A 279 -8.41 4.15 -19.25
C THR A 279 -9.55 4.20 -18.22
N ASP A 280 -9.87 5.39 -17.71
CA ASP A 280 -10.94 5.60 -16.73
C ASP A 280 -12.29 5.63 -17.40
N TRP A 281 -12.32 6.26 -18.57
CA TRP A 281 -13.48 6.24 -19.46
C TRP A 281 -13.78 4.82 -19.90
N LEU A 282 -12.74 4.06 -20.27
CA LEU A 282 -12.81 2.64 -20.62
C LEU A 282 -13.37 1.80 -19.45
N SER A 283 -13.05 2.15 -18.21
CA SER A 283 -13.48 1.39 -17.02
C SER A 283 -14.82 1.85 -16.42
N ALA A 284 -15.40 2.95 -16.91
CA ALA A 284 -16.63 3.53 -16.38
C ALA A 284 -17.87 2.99 -17.12
N ALA A 285 -18.80 2.36 -16.39
CA ALA A 285 -19.98 1.72 -16.96
C ALA A 285 -20.88 2.68 -17.77
N GLY A 286 -20.98 3.96 -17.36
CA GLY A 286 -21.68 5.03 -18.08
C GLY A 286 -20.77 5.96 -18.92
N GLY A 287 -19.50 5.63 -19.12
CA GLY A 287 -18.55 6.50 -19.83
C GLY A 287 -18.19 7.78 -19.06
N PHE A 288 -17.99 8.91 -19.77
CA PHE A 288 -17.50 10.16 -19.15
C PHE A 288 -18.43 10.70 -18.05
N SER A 289 -19.74 10.45 -18.12
CA SER A 289 -20.71 10.95 -17.13
C SER A 289 -20.56 10.36 -15.74
N ASP A 290 -19.86 9.23 -15.61
CA ASP A 290 -19.59 8.56 -14.33
C ASP A 290 -18.19 8.89 -13.78
N MET A 291 -17.37 9.59 -14.57
CA MET A 291 -16.04 9.99 -14.16
C MET A 291 -16.09 11.29 -13.35
N GLN A 292 -15.52 11.25 -12.15
CA GLN A 292 -15.34 12.43 -11.30
C GLN A 292 -14.42 13.46 -12.00
N THR A 293 -14.75 14.75 -11.95
CA THR A 293 -13.88 15.79 -12.53
C THR A 293 -12.55 15.91 -11.77
N ASP A 294 -11.53 16.47 -12.44
CA ASP A 294 -10.22 16.70 -11.83
C ASP A 294 -10.33 17.63 -10.60
N GLU A 295 -11.17 18.66 -10.67
CA GLU A 295 -11.42 19.58 -9.57
C GLU A 295 -12.06 18.86 -8.38
N ALA A 296 -13.02 17.95 -8.62
CA ALA A 296 -13.66 17.18 -7.57
C ALA A 296 -12.66 16.21 -6.89
N ARG A 297 -11.73 15.62 -7.65
CA ARG A 297 -10.63 14.83 -7.09
C ARG A 297 -9.71 15.68 -6.22
N VAL A 298 -9.35 16.88 -6.66
CA VAL A 298 -8.54 17.81 -5.84
C VAL A 298 -9.29 18.19 -4.56
N LYS A 299 -10.55 18.61 -4.66
CA LYS A 299 -11.40 18.96 -3.49
C LYS A 299 -11.53 17.82 -2.49
N THR A 300 -11.73 16.59 -2.97
CA THR A 300 -11.81 15.41 -2.12
C THR A 300 -10.53 15.21 -1.33
N PHE A 301 -9.37 15.23 -2.00
CA PHE A 301 -8.08 15.07 -1.31
C PHE A 301 -7.79 16.20 -0.33
N GLN A 302 -8.12 17.45 -0.70
CA GLN A 302 -8.02 18.61 0.19
C GLN A 302 -8.87 18.42 1.45
N ALA A 303 -10.13 18.01 1.31
CA ALA A 303 -11.02 17.82 2.44
C ALA A 303 -10.51 16.73 3.41
N ALA A 304 -9.91 15.66 2.88
CA ALA A 304 -9.25 14.63 3.69
C ALA A 304 -8.04 15.20 4.45
N ALA A 305 -7.18 15.95 3.76
CA ALA A 305 -6.00 16.58 4.35
C ALA A 305 -6.36 17.64 5.41
N GLU A 306 -7.42 18.42 5.19
CA GLU A 306 -7.93 19.41 6.14
C GLU A 306 -8.49 18.77 7.40
N TYR A 307 -9.26 17.69 7.25
CA TYR A 307 -9.77 16.94 8.39
C TYR A 307 -8.62 16.35 9.21
N LEU A 308 -7.63 15.74 8.56
CA LEU A 308 -6.44 15.23 9.25
C LEU A 308 -5.69 16.36 9.97
N LYS A 309 -5.49 17.50 9.32
CA LYS A 309 -4.86 18.68 9.92
C LYS A 309 -5.58 19.11 11.21
N ALA A 310 -6.91 19.04 11.24
CA ALA A 310 -7.70 19.39 12.41
C ALA A 310 -7.51 18.40 13.58
N SER A 311 -7.06 17.16 13.34
CA SER A 311 -6.76 16.17 14.40
C SER A 311 -5.69 16.62 15.39
N ARG A 312 -4.85 17.61 15.01
CA ARG A 312 -3.86 18.22 15.91
C ARG A 312 -4.50 19.11 16.98
N ASN A 313 -5.71 19.61 16.73
CA ASN A 313 -6.39 20.52 17.64
C ASN A 313 -6.97 19.71 18.81
N GLY A 314 -6.84 20.22 20.04
CA GLY A 314 -7.29 19.52 21.25
C GLY A 314 -6.34 18.41 21.73
N PHE A 315 -5.13 18.35 21.18
CA PHE A 315 -4.03 17.53 21.69
C PHE A 315 -3.01 18.43 22.40
N ASP A 316 -2.80 18.21 23.68
CA ASP A 316 -1.84 18.92 24.54
C ASP A 316 -0.60 18.09 24.86
N GLY A 317 -0.49 16.85 24.36
CA GLY A 317 0.69 15.98 24.51
C GLY A 317 0.94 15.41 25.89
N VAL A 318 0.32 15.97 26.92
CA VAL A 318 0.68 15.75 28.32
C VAL A 318 -0.46 15.14 29.12
N ALA A 319 -1.65 14.96 28.56
CA ALA A 319 -2.74 14.59 29.45
C ALA A 319 -2.69 13.14 29.92
N ARG A 320 -2.70 13.07 31.24
CA ARG A 320 -2.80 11.92 32.11
C ARG A 320 -4.07 11.11 31.83
N LEU A 321 -3.96 9.79 31.95
CA LEU A 321 -5.14 9.01 32.32
C LEU A 321 -5.50 9.30 33.78
N PRO A 322 -6.76 9.12 34.21
CA PRO A 322 -7.12 9.31 35.61
C PRO A 322 -6.20 8.47 36.50
N ASP A 323 -5.85 8.98 37.68
CA ASP A 323 -5.16 8.18 38.67
C ASP A 323 -6.10 7.07 39.14
N VAL A 324 -5.72 5.82 38.88
CA VAL A 324 -6.54 4.65 39.15
C VAL A 324 -5.69 3.59 39.82
N ASP A 325 -6.26 2.93 40.82
CA ASP A 325 -5.62 1.80 41.49
C ASP A 325 -5.27 0.71 40.47
N CYS A 326 -4.14 0.04 40.70
CA CYS A 326 -3.73 -1.09 39.89
C CYS A 326 -4.82 -2.18 39.97
N SER A 327 -5.44 -2.51 38.84
CA SER A 327 -6.44 -3.58 38.76
C SER A 327 -5.83 -4.96 38.46
N HIS A 328 -4.49 -5.06 38.33
CA HIS A 328 -3.82 -6.34 38.16
C HIS A 328 -3.88 -7.17 39.44
N GLY A 329 -4.42 -8.38 39.34
CA GLY A 329 -4.46 -9.32 40.46
C GLY A 329 -3.06 -9.79 40.87
N HIS A 330 -2.76 -9.74 42.17
CA HIS A 330 -1.54 -10.30 42.71
C HIS A 330 -1.58 -11.84 42.60
N ALA A 331 -0.68 -12.42 41.81
CA ALA A 331 -0.59 -13.88 41.59
C ALA A 331 0.86 -14.37 41.80
N PRO A 332 1.32 -14.46 43.05
CA PRO A 332 2.67 -14.91 43.35
C PRO A 332 2.77 -16.41 43.04
N LYS A 333 3.75 -16.80 42.23
CA LYS A 333 4.05 -18.22 41.95
C LYS A 333 4.95 -18.85 43.03
N HIS A 334 5.74 -18.01 43.72
CA HIS A 334 6.63 -18.37 44.83
C HIS A 334 6.65 -17.20 45.83
N PRO A 335 6.96 -17.41 47.14
CA PRO A 335 7.15 -16.35 48.15
C PRO A 335 8.13 -15.21 47.80
N TYR A 336 8.85 -15.32 46.67
CA TYR A 336 9.83 -14.35 46.20
C TYR A 336 9.63 -13.97 44.72
N ASP A 337 8.59 -14.50 44.06
CA ASP A 337 8.22 -14.20 42.66
C ASP A 337 7.12 -13.14 42.62
N ASP A 338 7.36 -12.01 43.29
CA ASP A 338 6.43 -10.89 43.25
C ASP A 338 6.58 -10.19 41.91
N LYS A 339 5.54 -10.28 41.07
CA LYS A 339 5.39 -9.41 39.91
C LYS A 339 5.09 -8.01 40.42
N LEU A 340 6.06 -7.10 40.27
CA LEU A 340 5.85 -5.70 40.58
C LEU A 340 5.17 -5.01 39.40
N TRP A 341 4.10 -4.28 39.69
CA TRP A 341 3.46 -3.38 38.73
C TRP A 341 3.69 -1.96 39.20
N ALA A 342 4.17 -1.10 38.31
CA ALA A 342 4.35 0.31 38.59
C ALA A 342 3.64 1.13 37.52
N GLN A 343 3.04 2.23 37.95
CA GLN A 343 2.60 3.27 37.04
C GLN A 343 3.84 3.90 36.40
N VAL A 344 3.83 4.06 35.08
CA VAL A 344 4.91 4.81 34.42
C VAL A 344 4.89 6.24 34.96
N PRO A 345 6.01 6.75 35.53
CA PRO A 345 6.03 8.06 36.17
C PRO A 345 5.54 9.14 35.22
N ASP A 346 4.61 9.97 35.66
CA ASP A 346 4.15 11.10 34.85
C ASP A 346 5.14 12.26 34.99
N THR A 347 6.13 12.31 34.10
CA THR A 347 6.96 13.50 33.95
C THR A 347 6.20 14.47 33.04
N GLU A 348 5.26 15.25 33.59
CA GLU A 348 4.42 16.19 32.79
C GLU A 348 5.24 17.07 31.82
N THR A 349 6.51 17.33 32.13
CA THR A 349 7.44 18.13 31.32
C THR A 349 8.35 17.33 30.38
N GLU A 350 8.40 15.99 30.46
CA GLU A 350 9.28 15.11 29.66
C GLU A 350 8.60 13.80 29.21
N TRP A 351 7.40 13.88 28.61
CA TRP A 351 6.69 12.70 28.10
C TRP A 351 7.52 11.83 27.13
N GLU A 352 8.54 12.42 26.49
CA GLU A 352 9.49 11.71 25.64
C GLU A 352 10.28 10.63 26.39
N ALA A 353 10.50 10.82 27.69
CA ALA A 353 11.12 9.83 28.58
C ALA A 353 10.24 8.59 28.75
N ASP A 354 8.92 8.77 28.80
CA ASP A 354 7.96 7.69 29.04
C ASP A 354 7.93 6.66 27.91
N ILE A 355 8.39 7.04 26.71
CA ILE A 355 8.40 6.18 25.51
C ILE A 355 9.80 5.75 25.09
N GLY A 356 10.85 6.15 25.82
CA GLY A 356 12.22 5.74 25.60
C GLY A 356 13.23 6.65 26.27
N ASN A 357 13.72 6.31 27.47
CA ASN A 357 14.59 7.18 28.26
C ASN A 357 16.10 6.89 28.12
N VAL A 358 16.49 6.03 27.17
CA VAL A 358 17.88 5.56 27.03
C VAL A 358 18.73 6.59 26.29
N GLU A 359 19.96 6.80 26.78
CA GLU A 359 20.95 7.60 26.06
C GLU A 359 21.32 6.95 24.72
N ILE A 360 21.29 7.75 23.66
CA ILE A 360 21.56 7.28 22.30
C ILE A 360 23.08 7.31 22.07
N GLU A 361 23.64 6.15 21.76
CA GLU A 361 25.04 6.00 21.38
C GLU A 361 26.00 6.56 22.46
N ARG A 362 27.21 7.00 22.07
CA ARG A 362 28.18 7.66 22.96
C ARG A 362 27.93 9.17 23.12
N THR A 363 26.75 9.65 22.74
CA THR A 363 26.45 11.09 22.76
C THR A 363 26.17 11.64 24.15
N GLY A 364 25.80 10.76 25.10
CA GLY A 364 25.29 11.15 26.42
C GLY A 364 23.96 11.91 26.35
N LYS A 365 23.24 11.82 25.22
CA LYS A 365 21.98 12.53 24.97
C LYS A 365 20.85 11.54 24.70
N LYS A 366 19.65 11.89 25.15
CA LYS A 366 18.42 11.14 24.90
C LYS A 366 17.87 11.49 23.52
N TRP A 367 16.97 10.67 22.98
CA TRP A 367 16.52 10.80 21.59
C TRP A 367 15.89 12.17 21.26
N TRP A 368 15.16 12.77 22.20
CA TRP A 368 14.53 14.08 22.01
C TRP A 368 15.49 15.27 22.12
N GLN A 369 16.69 15.04 22.66
CA GLN A 369 17.74 16.06 22.77
C GLN A 369 18.62 16.12 21.51
N ILE A 370 18.45 15.18 20.59
CA ILE A 370 19.19 15.10 19.33
C ILE A 370 18.33 15.72 18.24
N LYS A 371 18.71 16.93 17.80
CA LYS A 371 17.95 17.75 16.83
C LYS A 371 17.48 16.99 15.60
N ASP A 372 18.32 16.12 15.04
CA ASP A 372 17.95 15.40 13.82
C ASP A 372 16.98 14.24 14.10
N ARG A 373 17.01 13.64 15.30
CA ARG A 373 16.16 12.50 15.72
C ARG A 373 14.83 12.95 16.31
N TYR A 374 14.84 14.05 17.05
CA TYR A 374 13.64 14.76 17.45
C TYR A 374 12.99 15.36 16.21
N ARG A 375 11.71 15.07 16.01
CA ARG A 375 10.94 15.62 14.91
C ARG A 375 9.94 16.59 15.51
N ASP A 376 9.79 17.76 14.89
CA ASP A 376 8.63 18.61 15.13
C ASP A 376 7.36 17.77 14.95
N ASP A 377 6.35 18.06 15.77
CA ASP A 377 5.12 17.30 15.85
C ASP A 377 4.51 17.02 14.46
N SER A 378 4.51 15.74 14.05
CA SER A 378 3.94 15.30 12.77
C SER A 378 2.42 15.12 12.82
N ARG A 379 1.76 15.44 13.94
CA ARG A 379 0.28 15.43 14.06
C ARG A 379 -0.38 16.29 12.99
N GLY A 380 -1.42 15.73 12.41
CA GLY A 380 -2.17 16.29 11.29
C GLY A 380 -1.46 16.22 9.94
N THR A 381 -0.36 15.47 9.81
CA THR A 381 0.41 15.39 8.56
C THR A 381 -0.01 14.20 7.71
N LEU A 382 -0.22 14.45 6.41
CA LEU A 382 -0.47 13.44 5.40
C LEU A 382 0.77 13.28 4.53
N TYR A 383 1.41 12.11 4.58
CA TYR A 383 2.58 11.79 3.77
C TYR A 383 2.18 10.99 2.53
N VAL A 384 2.73 11.36 1.38
CA VAL A 384 2.65 10.60 0.12
C VAL A 384 4.05 10.14 -0.28
N ASN A 385 4.28 8.85 -0.22
CA ASN A 385 5.53 8.23 -0.66
C ASN A 385 5.32 7.64 -2.04
N PHE A 386 6.19 8.02 -2.97
CA PHE A 386 6.09 7.58 -4.36
C PHE A 386 7.42 7.06 -4.87
N ASN A 387 7.32 6.09 -5.78
CA ASN A 387 8.45 5.48 -6.45
C ASN A 387 8.21 5.49 -7.98
N PRO A 388 8.92 6.35 -8.72
CA PRO A 388 8.82 6.40 -10.17
C PRO A 388 9.39 5.17 -10.89
N GLN A 389 10.23 4.39 -10.21
CA GLN A 389 10.78 3.14 -10.72
C GLN A 389 9.80 1.99 -10.54
N ASP A 390 8.67 2.22 -9.87
CA ASP A 390 7.66 1.19 -9.62
C ASP A 390 7.03 0.73 -10.93
N ARG A 391 7.37 -0.50 -11.32
CA ARG A 391 7.06 -1.06 -12.65
C ARG A 391 5.61 -1.48 -12.79
N VAL A 392 4.92 -1.68 -11.68
CA VAL A 392 3.57 -2.23 -11.64
C VAL A 392 2.51 -1.12 -11.74
N ILE A 393 2.74 0.01 -11.05
CA ILE A 393 1.86 1.20 -11.14
C ILE A 393 2.22 2.13 -12.29
N GLY A 394 3.36 1.92 -12.96
CA GLY A 394 3.74 2.66 -14.18
C GLY A 394 2.88 2.37 -15.41
N VAL A 395 1.91 1.45 -15.29
CA VAL A 395 0.94 1.12 -16.34
C VAL A 395 -0.20 2.14 -16.33
N SER A 396 -0.62 2.64 -17.50
CA SER A 396 -1.64 3.71 -17.65
C SER A 396 -2.99 3.42 -17.00
N ALA A 397 -3.29 2.17 -16.67
CA ALA A 397 -4.50 1.76 -15.95
C ALA A 397 -4.43 2.03 -14.43
N VAL A 398 -3.23 2.16 -13.83
CA VAL A 398 -3.02 2.22 -12.37
C VAL A 398 -2.06 3.35 -11.94
N ALA A 399 -1.59 4.18 -12.89
CA ALA A 399 -0.69 5.29 -12.63
C ALA A 399 -1.32 6.40 -11.78
N GLY A 400 -1.11 6.33 -10.46
CA GLY A 400 -1.50 7.34 -9.48
C GLY A 400 -0.32 8.17 -8.94
N ILE A 401 -0.60 9.00 -7.94
CA ILE A 401 0.41 9.85 -7.27
C ILE A 401 1.44 9.05 -6.48
N GLY A 402 1.21 7.75 -6.24
CA GLY A 402 2.21 6.83 -5.70
C GLY A 402 3.29 6.41 -6.68
N TRP A 403 3.07 6.65 -7.97
CA TRP A 403 4.08 6.49 -9.02
C TRP A 403 4.66 7.85 -9.43
N ARG A 404 3.77 8.81 -9.76
CA ARG A 404 4.14 10.13 -10.31
C ARG A 404 4.55 11.17 -9.27
N GLY A 405 4.15 10.98 -8.02
CA GLY A 405 4.12 12.07 -7.04
C GLY A 405 2.92 13.00 -7.23
N ILE A 406 2.78 13.95 -6.32
CA ILE A 406 1.80 15.03 -6.38
C ILE A 406 2.32 16.12 -7.32
N PRO A 407 1.49 16.59 -8.29
CA PRO A 407 1.85 17.68 -9.18
C PRO A 407 2.32 18.94 -8.43
N PRO A 408 3.40 19.61 -8.87
CA PRO A 408 3.88 20.84 -8.25
C PRO A 408 2.82 21.94 -8.20
N SER A 409 1.92 22.00 -9.18
CA SER A 409 0.82 22.97 -9.21
C SER A 409 -0.09 22.88 -7.97
N LEU A 410 -0.16 21.71 -7.33
CA LEU A 410 -0.98 21.43 -6.16
C LEU A 410 -0.21 21.53 -4.83
N LEU A 411 1.12 21.36 -4.85
CA LEU A 411 1.96 21.28 -3.65
C LEU A 411 2.96 22.43 -3.47
N ASP A 412 3.32 23.15 -4.54
CA ASP A 412 4.37 24.18 -4.51
C ASP A 412 4.08 25.25 -3.45
N LYS A 413 5.15 25.69 -2.77
CA LYS A 413 5.16 26.60 -1.62
C LYS A 413 4.39 27.92 -1.85
N GLY A 414 4.24 28.36 -3.10
CA GLY A 414 3.53 29.60 -3.46
C GLY A 414 2.01 29.44 -3.64
N LYS A 415 1.51 28.21 -3.74
CA LYS A 415 0.07 27.91 -3.94
C LYS A 415 -0.51 27.08 -2.80
N ALA A 416 0.23 26.04 -2.36
CA ALA A 416 -0.13 25.12 -1.28
C ALA A 416 -1.61 24.68 -1.31
N ILE A 417 -2.13 24.34 -2.51
CA ILE A 417 -3.54 24.04 -2.74
C ILE A 417 -4.01 22.89 -1.84
N LEU A 418 -3.22 21.82 -1.71
CA LEU A 418 -3.56 20.68 -0.84
C LEU A 418 -3.36 20.93 0.66
N GLY A 419 -2.81 22.09 1.04
CA GLY A 419 -2.48 22.43 2.42
C GLY A 419 -1.04 22.10 2.81
N GLY A 420 -0.45 22.91 3.70
CA GLY A 420 0.95 22.77 4.12
C GLY A 420 1.26 21.50 4.94
N ASN A 421 0.25 20.77 5.40
CA ASN A 421 0.36 19.50 6.11
C ASN A 421 0.42 18.28 5.16
N VAL A 422 0.27 18.47 3.85
CA VAL A 422 0.51 17.42 2.87
C VAL A 422 2.00 17.43 2.51
N LYS A 423 2.65 16.29 2.67
CA LYS A 423 4.09 16.10 2.44
C LYS A 423 4.28 14.99 1.43
N GLN A 424 5.26 15.12 0.53
CA GLN A 424 5.64 14.02 -0.36
C GLN A 424 7.14 13.73 -0.32
N ARG A 425 7.47 12.45 -0.54
CA ARG A 425 8.83 11.93 -0.53
C ARG A 425 9.05 11.00 -1.71
N LEU A 426 10.15 11.22 -2.42
CA LEU A 426 10.60 10.39 -3.52
C LEU A 426 11.48 9.25 -2.99
N PHE A 427 11.14 8.02 -3.37
CA PHE A 427 11.98 6.83 -3.19
C PHE A 427 12.48 6.41 -4.56
N ALA A 428 13.73 6.73 -4.87
CA ALA A 428 14.39 6.33 -6.11
C ALA A 428 15.85 5.96 -5.84
N ARG A 429 16.40 5.07 -6.67
CA ARG A 429 17.82 4.68 -6.64
C ARG A 429 18.72 5.91 -6.70
N GLY A 430 19.68 5.96 -5.79
CA GLY A 430 20.83 6.87 -5.87
C GLY A 430 21.99 6.18 -6.56
N ASN A 431 22.98 6.95 -7.03
CA ASN A 431 24.25 6.36 -7.42
C ASN A 431 25.05 5.93 -6.19
N ASP A 432 25.85 4.88 -6.37
CA ASP A 432 26.99 4.63 -5.50
C ASP A 432 27.84 5.91 -5.41
N PRO A 433 28.18 6.41 -4.21
CA PRO A 433 29.01 7.61 -4.04
C PRO A 433 30.38 7.53 -4.75
N VAL A 434 30.80 6.36 -5.22
CA VAL A 434 32.10 6.12 -5.87
C VAL A 434 32.07 6.34 -7.41
N GLU A 435 30.94 6.15 -8.10
CA GLU A 435 30.97 5.87 -9.56
C GLU A 435 30.36 6.96 -10.50
N ALA A 436 29.53 7.91 -10.05
CA ALA A 436 28.90 8.89 -10.97
C ALA A 436 28.29 10.14 -10.28
N PRO A 437 28.12 11.29 -10.99
CA PRO A 437 27.56 12.53 -10.42
C PRO A 437 26.15 12.34 -9.82
N LYS A 438 25.82 13.12 -8.79
CA LYS A 438 24.59 13.03 -7.96
C LYS A 438 23.30 13.19 -8.77
N TYR A 439 22.64 12.09 -9.18
CA TYR A 439 21.34 12.16 -9.89
C TYR A 439 20.13 12.23 -8.94
N ASN A 440 19.98 11.28 -8.03
CA ASN A 440 18.96 11.30 -6.98
C ASN A 440 19.61 11.50 -5.62
N ARG A 441 19.03 12.39 -4.82
CA ARG A 441 19.46 12.60 -3.43
C ARG A 441 19.06 11.41 -2.57
N ALA A 442 19.86 11.13 -1.53
CA ALA A 442 19.48 10.13 -0.54
C ALA A 442 18.11 10.47 0.04
N VAL A 443 17.26 9.47 0.24
CA VAL A 443 15.88 9.67 0.66
C VAL A 443 15.85 10.32 2.04
N GLY A 444 15.27 11.51 2.12
CA GLY A 444 15.21 12.32 3.34
C GLY A 444 16.50 13.07 3.69
N SER A 445 17.42 13.26 2.75
CA SER A 445 18.62 14.09 2.95
C SER A 445 18.37 15.61 2.85
N ASP A 446 17.31 16.03 2.16
CA ASP A 446 16.94 17.44 2.03
C ASP A 446 15.41 17.59 1.93
N SER A 447 14.91 18.81 2.03
CA SER A 447 13.50 19.17 1.94
C SER A 447 13.32 20.51 1.22
N SER A 448 12.13 20.75 0.70
CA SER A 448 11.75 21.97 -0.01
C SER A 448 12.50 22.19 -1.32
N TYR A 449 12.85 21.12 -2.04
CA TYR A 449 13.58 21.18 -3.30
C TYR A 449 12.74 20.63 -4.46
N ARG A 450 13.08 21.08 -5.67
CA ARG A 450 12.55 20.51 -6.91
C ARG A 450 13.46 19.37 -7.34
N GLN A 451 12.87 18.22 -7.62
CA GLN A 451 13.54 17.11 -8.27
C GLN A 451 12.98 17.01 -9.68
N ASP A 452 13.82 17.23 -10.68
CA ASP A 452 13.41 17.03 -12.07
C ASP A 452 13.11 15.54 -12.27
N TYR A 453 11.97 15.25 -12.89
CA TYR A 453 11.49 13.90 -13.15
C TYR A 453 10.58 13.89 -14.40
N PHE A 454 10.85 12.96 -15.32
CA PHE A 454 10.31 12.82 -16.68
C PHE A 454 10.93 13.71 -17.77
N TYR A 455 11.29 13.06 -18.89
CA TYR A 455 11.57 13.67 -20.18
C TYR A 455 10.81 12.86 -21.24
N GLU A 456 9.92 13.50 -22.00
CA GLU A 456 9.24 12.94 -23.18
C GLU A 456 10.18 13.04 -24.41
N GLN A 457 10.57 11.91 -25.03
CA GLN A 457 11.29 11.91 -26.32
C GLN A 457 10.54 11.08 -27.36
N ILE A 458 9.93 11.77 -28.33
CA ILE A 458 9.44 11.16 -29.56
C ILE A 458 10.58 11.22 -30.58
N LYS A 459 11.09 10.07 -31.03
CA LYS A 459 12.01 9.98 -32.16
C LYS A 459 11.25 9.43 -33.37
N TYR A 460 11.29 10.17 -34.47
CA TYR A 460 10.71 9.72 -35.73
C TYR A 460 11.76 8.94 -36.53
N GLU A 461 11.49 7.67 -36.84
CA GLU A 461 12.39 6.81 -37.60
C GLU A 461 11.85 6.56 -39.01
N PRO A 462 12.65 6.69 -40.08
CA PRO A 462 12.19 6.41 -41.43
C PRO A 462 11.84 4.93 -41.61
N VAL A 463 10.68 4.63 -42.19
CA VAL A 463 10.22 3.25 -42.40
C VAL A 463 11.09 2.59 -43.47
N GLN A 464 11.89 1.61 -43.08
CA GLN A 464 12.72 0.81 -43.98
C GLN A 464 11.88 -0.30 -44.63
N VAL A 465 12.09 -0.54 -45.93
CA VAL A 465 11.58 -1.72 -46.63
C VAL A 465 12.64 -2.81 -46.69
N ASP A 466 12.23 -4.08 -46.75
CA ASP A 466 13.11 -5.25 -46.73
C ASP A 466 14.22 -5.24 -47.81
N SER A 467 14.07 -4.43 -48.86
CA SER A 467 15.06 -4.22 -49.90
C SER A 467 16.15 -3.17 -49.56
N GLY A 468 16.17 -2.63 -48.33
CA GLY A 468 17.19 -1.68 -47.85
C GLY A 468 16.96 -0.21 -48.25
N GLY A 469 15.72 0.17 -48.58
CA GLY A 469 15.34 1.55 -48.92
C GLY A 469 14.35 2.15 -47.89
N VAL A 470 14.13 3.46 -47.94
CA VAL A 470 13.20 4.18 -47.05
C VAL A 470 11.90 4.47 -47.79
N LEU A 471 10.73 4.21 -47.17
CA LEU A 471 9.44 4.61 -47.71
C LEU A 471 9.32 6.14 -47.74
N VAL A 472 8.75 6.68 -48.81
CA VAL A 472 8.63 8.13 -49.05
C VAL A 472 7.19 8.43 -49.48
N SER A 473 6.55 9.44 -48.89
CA SER A 473 5.20 9.88 -49.27
C SER A 473 5.21 10.61 -50.61
N SER A 474 4.01 10.85 -51.17
CA SER A 474 3.83 11.43 -52.51
C SER A 474 4.41 12.85 -52.69
N ASP A 475 4.68 13.53 -51.60
CA ASP A 475 5.32 14.85 -51.51
C ASP A 475 6.85 14.77 -51.28
N GLY A 476 7.43 13.57 -51.32
CA GLY A 476 8.89 13.36 -51.29
C GLY A 476 9.51 13.34 -49.89
N LEU A 477 8.69 13.29 -48.83
CA LEU A 477 9.15 13.17 -47.44
C LEU A 477 9.21 11.70 -47.02
N ALA A 478 10.23 11.32 -46.24
CA ALA A 478 10.32 9.96 -45.71
C ALA A 478 9.08 9.67 -44.83
N VAL A 479 8.39 8.56 -45.13
CA VAL A 479 7.38 8.00 -44.23
C VAL A 479 8.13 7.58 -42.97
N GLN A 480 7.71 8.10 -41.82
CA GLN A 480 8.32 7.81 -40.54
C GLN A 480 7.38 6.96 -39.70
N THR A 481 7.92 5.94 -39.03
CA THR A 481 7.27 5.26 -37.91
C THR A 481 7.76 5.89 -36.61
N GLU A 482 6.87 5.95 -35.62
CA GLU A 482 7.28 6.24 -34.25
C GLU A 482 8.03 5.01 -33.72
N GLU A 483 9.34 5.15 -33.51
CA GLU A 483 10.09 4.19 -32.72
C GLU A 483 10.62 4.92 -31.48
N SER A 484 10.26 4.41 -30.31
CA SER A 484 10.66 4.95 -29.02
C SER A 484 12.16 4.76 -28.80
N GLY A 485 12.97 5.71 -29.26
CA GLY A 485 14.39 5.80 -28.93
C GLY A 485 14.57 6.38 -27.54
N TRP A 486 14.89 5.53 -26.56
CA TRP A 486 15.03 5.92 -25.15
C TRP A 486 16.35 6.67 -24.90
N HIS A 487 16.30 7.85 -24.27
CA HIS A 487 17.47 8.46 -23.65
C HIS A 487 17.28 8.66 -22.15
N TYR A 488 18.31 8.17 -21.46
CA TYR A 488 18.49 8.03 -20.02
C TYR A 488 18.47 9.32 -19.19
N LEU A 489 18.06 9.28 -17.90
CA LEU A 489 18.15 10.35 -16.88
C LEU A 489 19.59 10.89 -16.61
N ASP A 490 20.59 10.49 -17.39
CA ASP A 490 21.97 10.99 -17.32
C ASP A 490 22.41 11.83 -18.52
N GLY A 491 21.60 11.91 -19.59
CA GLY A 491 21.92 12.65 -20.81
C GLY A 491 23.26 12.27 -21.50
N SER A 492 23.87 11.12 -21.17
CA SER A 492 25.25 10.84 -21.59
C SER A 492 25.35 9.92 -22.82
N ALA A 493 24.56 8.83 -22.85
CA ALA A 493 24.40 7.91 -23.99
C ALA A 493 23.26 6.88 -23.75
N PRO A 494 22.69 6.26 -24.80
CA PRO A 494 21.63 5.23 -24.69
C PRO A 494 21.99 4.00 -23.83
N ASP A 495 23.28 3.77 -23.59
CA ASP A 495 23.85 2.62 -22.89
C ASP A 495 24.29 2.92 -21.45
N LYS A 496 24.18 4.18 -20.98
CA LYS A 496 24.73 4.60 -19.67
C LYS A 496 23.72 5.03 -18.60
N ALA A 497 22.43 5.07 -18.91
CA ALA A 497 21.38 5.34 -17.92
C ALA A 497 20.10 4.52 -18.10
N TRP A 498 19.48 4.20 -16.96
CA TRP A 498 18.06 3.95 -16.68
C TRP A 498 17.16 3.28 -17.73
N LYS A 499 17.41 2.03 -18.15
CA LYS A 499 16.27 1.19 -18.55
C LYS A 499 15.32 1.03 -17.34
N ILE A 500 14.30 1.89 -17.20
CA ILE A 500 12.97 1.35 -16.87
C ILE A 500 12.75 0.45 -18.06
N ALA A 501 12.94 -0.86 -17.88
CA ALA A 501 12.63 -1.76 -18.95
C ALA A 501 11.18 -1.42 -19.32
N SER A 502 11.00 -0.80 -20.48
CA SER A 502 9.77 -0.84 -21.24
C SER A 502 9.65 -2.26 -21.79
N GLU A 503 9.75 -3.23 -20.88
CA GLU A 503 8.98 -4.42 -21.03
C GLU A 503 7.55 -3.92 -21.16
N LYS A 504 6.87 -4.39 -22.20
CA LYS A 504 5.42 -4.39 -22.23
C LYS A 504 4.96 -5.17 -21.00
N ILE A 505 4.96 -4.53 -19.84
CA ILE A 505 4.39 -5.07 -18.62
C ILE A 505 2.91 -5.06 -18.89
N LEU A 506 2.36 -6.24 -19.11
CA LEU A 506 1.00 -6.36 -19.56
C LEU A 506 0.84 -5.58 -20.87
N GLY A 507 1.58 -5.83 -21.97
CA GLY A 507 1.20 -5.34 -23.32
C GLY A 507 1.00 -3.82 -23.50
N LEU A 508 1.22 -3.05 -22.45
CA LEU A 508 0.87 -1.65 -22.26
C LEU A 508 2.18 -0.89 -22.31
N MET A 509 2.15 0.24 -23.01
CA MET A 509 3.26 1.17 -23.00
C MET A 509 3.43 1.65 -21.55
N PRO A 510 4.64 1.56 -20.96
CA PRO A 510 4.90 2.30 -19.74
C PRO A 510 4.57 3.78 -19.99
N VAL A 511 3.96 4.44 -19.01
CA VAL A 511 3.78 5.89 -19.09
C VAL A 511 5.17 6.51 -19.04
N HIS A 512 5.69 6.95 -20.17
CA HIS A 512 6.79 7.91 -20.18
C HIS A 512 6.16 9.27 -20.45
N GLY A 513 6.34 10.16 -19.47
CA GLY A 513 5.38 11.21 -19.15
C GLY A 513 5.09 12.24 -20.25
N SER A 514 3.84 12.69 -20.26
CA SER A 514 3.53 14.12 -20.21
C SER A 514 2.56 14.34 -19.04
N VAL A 515 2.77 15.35 -18.20
CA VAL A 515 1.77 15.87 -17.25
C VAL A 515 1.24 17.19 -17.82
N GLY A 516 0.32 17.05 -18.77
CA GLY A 516 -0.54 18.15 -19.18
C GLY A 516 -1.08 17.99 -20.59
N LEU A 517 -2.40 17.87 -20.70
CA LEU A 517 -3.17 17.98 -21.95
C LEU A 517 -2.65 19.11 -22.86
N GLN A 518 -2.25 18.76 -24.08
CA GLN A 518 -2.37 19.67 -25.22
C GLN A 518 -3.20 18.97 -26.30
N TYR A 519 -4.50 19.23 -26.27
CA TYR A 519 -5.36 19.01 -27.42
C TYR A 519 -4.86 19.91 -28.55
N GLY A 520 -4.30 19.30 -29.60
CA GLY A 520 -3.91 19.96 -30.84
C GLY A 520 -2.48 20.51 -30.85
N SER A 521 -1.50 19.69 -31.21
CA SER A 521 -0.37 20.16 -32.00
C SER A 521 -0.08 19.17 -33.12
N PHE A 522 -0.16 19.65 -34.36
CA PHE A 522 0.17 18.93 -35.58
C PHE A 522 1.64 19.12 -36.00
N TYR A 523 2.48 19.70 -35.14
CA TYR A 523 3.91 19.85 -35.37
C TYR A 523 4.68 19.69 -34.05
N GLY A 524 5.73 18.85 -34.07
CA GLY A 524 6.53 18.49 -32.91
C GLY A 524 7.20 19.69 -32.25
N ASP A 525 7.20 19.69 -30.92
CA ASP A 525 7.86 20.70 -30.10
C ASP A 525 8.78 19.97 -29.11
N GLY A 526 10.01 20.45 -28.96
CA GLY A 526 11.06 19.80 -28.18
C GLY A 526 10.62 19.41 -26.76
N GLY A 527 11.10 18.25 -26.29
CA GLY A 527 10.66 17.60 -25.05
C GLY A 527 10.59 18.53 -23.83
N LYS A 528 9.50 18.42 -23.06
CA LYS A 528 9.28 19.18 -21.83
C LYS A 528 9.80 18.38 -20.63
N SER A 529 10.63 19.00 -19.80
CA SER A 529 10.98 18.44 -18.47
C SER A 529 9.90 18.82 -17.47
N GLU A 530 9.54 17.87 -16.61
CA GLU A 530 8.71 18.12 -15.45
C GLU A 530 9.53 17.93 -14.17
N TYR A 531 9.01 18.47 -13.07
CA TYR A 531 9.64 18.30 -11.77
C TYR A 531 8.58 17.90 -10.75
N VAL A 532 9.03 17.29 -9.67
CA VAL A 532 8.25 17.04 -8.47
C VAL A 532 8.83 17.85 -7.32
N TYR A 533 7.96 18.38 -6.46
CA TYR A 533 8.38 19.19 -5.32
C TYR A 533 8.45 18.32 -4.05
N ILE A 534 9.66 18.11 -3.54
CA ILE A 534 9.88 17.31 -2.32
C ILE A 534 9.89 18.24 -1.12
N ASN A 535 8.88 18.12 -0.26
CA ASN A 535 8.69 18.97 0.92
C ASN A 535 8.64 18.19 2.24
N ALA A 536 8.81 16.86 2.20
CA ALA A 536 8.87 16.03 3.39
C ALA A 536 10.17 16.30 4.19
N PRO A 537 10.12 16.27 5.54
CA PRO A 537 11.26 16.66 6.37
C PRO A 537 12.50 15.77 6.19
N VAL A 538 13.66 16.34 6.53
CA VAL A 538 14.96 15.66 6.59
C VAL A 538 14.97 14.61 7.71
N VAL A 539 15.67 13.48 7.51
CA VAL A 539 15.86 12.41 8.51
C VAL A 539 17.32 12.40 9.00
N PRO A 540 17.61 11.89 10.22
CA PRO A 540 18.99 11.79 10.71
C PRO A 540 19.88 10.88 9.86
N SER A 541 19.30 9.83 9.30
CA SER A 541 20.02 8.80 8.56
C SER A 541 19.38 8.64 7.19
N PRO A 542 19.67 9.52 6.22
CA PRO A 542 19.08 9.41 4.89
C PRO A 542 19.42 8.07 4.23
N ALA A 543 18.45 7.46 3.55
CA ALA A 543 18.64 6.17 2.89
C ALA A 543 19.13 6.36 1.45
N VAL A 544 20.32 5.85 1.14
CA VAL A 544 20.83 5.75 -0.24
C VAL A 544 20.37 4.40 -0.79
N LEU A 545 19.50 4.41 -1.80
CA LEU A 545 18.96 3.19 -2.37
C LEU A 545 19.88 2.70 -3.49
N SER A 546 20.46 1.50 -3.35
CA SER A 546 21.37 0.93 -4.36
C SER A 546 20.62 0.24 -5.51
N ASN A 547 21.37 -0.30 -6.47
CA ASN A 547 20.83 -0.95 -7.66
C ASN A 547 19.85 -2.11 -7.36
N ASP A 548 20.04 -2.80 -6.24
CA ASP A 548 19.20 -3.90 -5.74
C ASP A 548 17.82 -3.45 -5.20
N PHE A 549 17.57 -2.14 -5.14
CA PHE A 549 16.26 -1.61 -4.77
C PHE A 549 15.17 -2.07 -5.73
N ASP A 550 15.46 -2.14 -7.04
CA ASP A 550 14.46 -2.59 -8.03
C ASP A 550 14.26 -4.12 -8.05
N GLY A 551 15.06 -4.87 -7.27
CA GLY A 551 15.09 -6.32 -7.29
C GLY A 551 15.91 -6.87 -8.46
N ASP A 552 16.62 -7.97 -8.21
CA ASP A 552 17.31 -8.72 -9.26
C ASP A 552 16.30 -9.55 -10.05
N LEU A 553 16.61 -9.86 -11.31
CA LEU A 553 15.77 -10.76 -12.11
C LEU A 553 15.66 -12.13 -11.42
N GLN A 554 14.46 -12.69 -11.37
CA GLN A 554 14.15 -14.00 -10.82
C GLN A 554 13.49 -14.89 -11.88
N PRO A 555 13.64 -16.21 -11.80
CA PRO A 555 12.81 -17.15 -12.55
C PRO A 555 11.34 -16.97 -12.16
N TYR A 556 10.44 -17.04 -13.13
CA TYR A 556 9.01 -16.84 -12.87
C TYR A 556 8.40 -17.86 -11.93
N ASP A 557 8.90 -19.10 -11.93
CA ASP A 557 8.51 -20.16 -11.00
C ASP A 557 9.17 -20.00 -9.62
N GLY A 558 10.03 -19.00 -9.44
CA GLY A 558 10.78 -18.72 -8.22
C GLY A 558 11.80 -19.80 -7.83
N GLN A 559 12.13 -20.73 -8.73
CA GLN A 559 13.13 -21.77 -8.45
C GLN A 559 14.56 -21.19 -8.52
N ALA A 560 15.49 -21.82 -7.81
CA ALA A 560 16.90 -21.43 -7.89
C ALA A 560 17.50 -21.77 -9.27
N MET A 561 18.35 -20.88 -9.80
CA MET A 561 19.12 -21.13 -11.02
C MET A 561 20.63 -21.17 -10.73
N SER A 562 21.29 -22.21 -11.22
CA SER A 562 22.75 -22.32 -11.19
C SER A 562 23.43 -21.21 -12.00
N ALA A 563 24.62 -20.80 -11.58
CA ALA A 563 25.44 -19.85 -12.32
C ALA A 563 25.68 -20.35 -13.76
N SER A 564 25.65 -19.42 -14.72
CA SER A 564 25.96 -19.66 -16.13
C SER A 564 27.04 -18.68 -16.60
N ALA A 565 27.68 -18.92 -17.75
CA ALA A 565 28.81 -18.11 -18.20
C ALA A 565 28.45 -16.61 -18.32
N GLY A 566 28.87 -15.82 -17.33
CA GLY A 566 28.61 -14.37 -17.24
C GLY A 566 27.50 -13.94 -16.28
N ASN A 567 26.74 -14.86 -15.67
CA ASN A 567 25.66 -14.55 -14.73
C ASN A 567 25.85 -15.29 -13.39
N GLU A 568 25.64 -14.58 -12.28
CA GLU A 568 25.66 -15.16 -10.93
C GLU A 568 24.51 -16.17 -10.72
N ALA A 569 24.66 -17.04 -9.72
CA ALA A 569 23.58 -17.94 -9.32
C ALA A 569 22.41 -17.16 -8.73
N ILE A 570 21.19 -17.58 -9.04
CA ILE A 570 19.96 -16.94 -8.56
C ILE A 570 19.36 -17.86 -7.49
N PRO A 571 19.13 -17.35 -6.26
CA PRO A 571 18.52 -18.15 -5.20
C PRO A 571 17.03 -18.39 -5.47
N GLU A 572 16.44 -19.31 -4.72
CA GLU A 572 14.98 -19.47 -4.69
C GLU A 572 14.29 -18.22 -4.11
N ASP A 573 13.11 -17.91 -4.63
CA ASP A 573 12.24 -16.83 -4.16
C ASP A 573 10.86 -17.41 -3.77
N PRO A 574 10.58 -17.58 -2.46
CA PRO A 574 9.32 -18.15 -1.98
C PRO A 574 8.08 -17.32 -2.34
N GLU A 575 8.20 -16.00 -2.47
CA GLU A 575 7.07 -15.13 -2.85
C GLU A 575 6.74 -15.34 -4.33
N GLN A 576 7.77 -15.42 -5.17
CA GLN A 576 7.60 -15.71 -6.59
C GLN A 576 7.07 -17.14 -6.83
N GLN A 577 7.48 -18.11 -5.99
CA GLN A 577 6.92 -19.46 -5.98
C GLN A 577 5.43 -19.45 -5.62
N GLU A 578 5.03 -18.71 -4.59
CA GLU A 578 3.62 -18.57 -4.20
C GLU A 578 2.79 -17.93 -5.31
N ASP A 579 3.29 -16.86 -5.94
CA ASP A 579 2.67 -16.20 -7.09
C ASP A 579 2.48 -17.18 -8.27
N PHE A 580 3.46 -18.06 -8.51
CA PHE A 580 3.40 -19.10 -9.53
C PHE A 580 2.39 -20.21 -9.18
N GLU A 581 2.40 -20.68 -7.94
CA GLU A 581 1.44 -21.67 -7.45
C GLU A 581 0.00 -21.16 -7.53
N ASP A 582 -0.21 -19.88 -7.20
CA ASP A 582 -1.49 -19.21 -7.35
C ASP A 582 -1.90 -19.10 -8.83
N ASP A 583 -1.00 -18.70 -9.74
CA ASP A 583 -1.30 -18.71 -11.19
C ASP A 583 -1.73 -20.11 -11.63
N VAL A 584 -0.94 -21.15 -11.35
CA VAL A 584 -1.26 -22.51 -11.76
C VAL A 584 -2.59 -22.97 -11.16
N THR A 585 -2.85 -22.67 -9.89
CA THR A 585 -4.06 -23.11 -9.18
C THR A 585 -5.34 -22.51 -9.76
N TYR A 586 -5.29 -21.26 -10.22
CA TYR A 586 -6.47 -20.50 -10.65
C TYR A 586 -6.68 -20.46 -12.17
N GLN A 587 -5.85 -21.13 -12.96
CA GLN A 587 -6.00 -21.23 -14.41
C GLN A 587 -7.08 -22.22 -14.83
N THR A 588 -7.76 -21.95 -15.95
CA THR A 588 -8.72 -22.90 -16.53
C THR A 588 -7.98 -23.89 -17.45
N PRO A 589 -8.11 -25.22 -17.23
CA PRO A 589 -7.57 -26.22 -18.15
C PRO A 589 -8.13 -26.05 -19.57
N ARG A 590 -7.27 -26.18 -20.60
CA ARG A 590 -7.69 -26.04 -22.00
C ARG A 590 -8.21 -27.36 -22.56
N PHE A 591 -9.09 -27.29 -23.55
CA PHE A 591 -9.46 -28.46 -24.33
C PHE A 591 -8.36 -28.77 -25.35
N LEU A 592 -7.79 -29.96 -25.29
CA LEU A 592 -6.78 -30.45 -26.21
C LEU A 592 -7.51 -31.18 -27.34
N GLU A 593 -7.69 -30.50 -28.48
CA GLU A 593 -8.41 -31.05 -29.64
C GLU A 593 -7.78 -32.35 -30.15
N ASP A 594 -6.45 -32.44 -30.13
CA ASP A 594 -5.66 -33.60 -30.51
C ASP A 594 -5.88 -34.81 -29.58
N LYS A 595 -6.17 -34.57 -28.30
CA LYS A 595 -6.42 -35.62 -27.30
C LYS A 595 -7.92 -35.86 -27.03
N GLY A 596 -8.80 -35.03 -27.59
CA GLY A 596 -10.25 -35.09 -27.37
C GLY A 596 -10.68 -34.92 -25.91
N ARG A 597 -9.84 -34.31 -25.06
CA ARG A 597 -10.08 -34.13 -23.63
C ARG A 597 -9.49 -32.81 -23.12
N TYR A 598 -9.90 -32.37 -21.94
CA TYR A 598 -9.25 -31.25 -21.26
C TYR A 598 -7.86 -31.65 -20.73
N GLU A 599 -6.98 -30.67 -20.56
CA GLU A 599 -5.68 -30.81 -19.87
C GLU A 599 -5.85 -31.39 -18.47
N THR A 600 -4.92 -32.25 -18.05
CA THR A 600 -4.74 -32.58 -16.62
C THR A 600 -4.05 -31.43 -15.91
N TRP A 601 -4.11 -31.36 -14.58
CA TRP A 601 -3.38 -30.34 -13.82
C TRP A 601 -1.86 -30.50 -13.93
N GLY A 602 -1.36 -31.73 -14.08
CA GLY A 602 0.03 -31.98 -14.47
C GLY A 602 0.35 -31.34 -15.82
N GLU A 603 -0.51 -31.45 -16.82
CA GLU A 603 -0.34 -30.79 -18.13
C GLU A 603 -0.51 -29.26 -18.06
N VAL A 604 -1.35 -28.73 -17.16
CA VAL A 604 -1.43 -27.28 -16.90
C VAL A 604 -0.13 -26.78 -16.29
N TYR A 605 0.38 -27.48 -15.28
CA TYR A 605 1.66 -27.19 -14.64
C TYR A 605 2.78 -27.27 -15.69
N GLU A 606 2.89 -28.37 -16.44
CA GLU A 606 3.86 -28.52 -17.53
C GLU A 606 3.69 -27.45 -18.61
N ARG A 607 2.48 -27.01 -18.95
CA ARG A 607 2.26 -25.93 -19.91
C ARG A 607 2.69 -24.57 -19.35
N ARG A 608 2.50 -24.32 -18.05
CA ARG A 608 2.97 -23.08 -17.40
C ARG A 608 4.47 -23.11 -17.21
N ASP A 609 5.00 -24.19 -16.68
CA ASP A 609 6.43 -24.44 -16.61
C ASP A 609 7.11 -24.39 -17.99
N ALA A 610 6.57 -25.02 -19.04
CA ALA A 610 7.20 -24.99 -20.38
C ALA A 610 7.04 -23.66 -21.11
N ALA A 611 5.93 -22.94 -20.90
CA ALA A 611 5.73 -21.61 -21.48
C ALA A 611 6.46 -20.51 -20.71
N VAL A 612 6.92 -20.78 -19.48
CA VAL A 612 7.46 -19.75 -18.58
C VAL A 612 8.82 -20.10 -17.95
N GLY A 613 9.30 -21.34 -18.09
CA GLY A 613 10.51 -21.91 -17.49
C GLY A 613 11.83 -21.59 -18.20
N LYS A 614 11.89 -20.47 -18.91
CA LYS A 614 13.14 -19.79 -19.32
C LYS A 614 13.04 -18.26 -19.27
N THR A 615 11.93 -17.74 -18.73
CA THR A 615 11.67 -16.31 -18.72
C THR A 615 12.10 -15.76 -17.38
N MET A 616 13.18 -14.98 -17.42
CA MET A 616 13.56 -14.13 -16.32
C MET A 616 12.50 -13.04 -16.19
N VAL A 617 11.89 -12.92 -15.02
CA VAL A 617 10.99 -11.82 -14.68
C VAL A 617 11.68 -10.90 -13.70
N SER A 618 11.44 -9.60 -13.82
CA SER A 618 11.79 -8.70 -12.73
C SER A 618 10.68 -8.77 -11.69
N PRO A 619 10.97 -9.13 -10.43
CA PRO A 619 9.99 -9.03 -9.36
C PRO A 619 9.43 -7.61 -9.30
N THR A 620 8.16 -7.50 -8.90
CA THR A 620 7.56 -6.17 -8.75
C THR A 620 8.25 -5.44 -7.60
N ASN A 621 8.68 -4.20 -7.83
CA ASN A 621 9.16 -3.31 -6.77
C ASN A 621 8.00 -2.52 -6.11
N HIS A 622 6.75 -2.93 -6.37
CA HIS A 622 5.50 -2.37 -5.86
C HIS A 622 5.22 -2.73 -4.42
N SER A 623 6.07 -2.19 -3.55
CA SER A 623 6.09 -2.32 -2.08
C SER A 623 7.52 -2.22 -1.56
N ARG A 624 8.52 -2.11 -2.46
CA ARG A 624 9.91 -2.27 -2.07
C ARG A 624 10.32 -1.31 -0.97
N PHE A 625 9.92 -0.04 -0.98
CA PHE A 625 10.31 0.85 0.12
C PHE A 625 9.65 0.51 1.48
N LEU A 626 8.73 -0.46 1.59
CA LEU A 626 8.24 -1.01 2.86
C LEU A 626 9.03 -2.23 3.35
N ARG A 627 9.77 -2.90 2.46
CA ARG A 627 10.54 -4.12 2.75
C ARG A 627 12.03 -4.02 2.43
N TYR A 628 12.45 -2.93 1.80
CA TYR A 628 13.80 -2.77 1.30
C TYR A 628 14.77 -2.78 2.45
N ARG A 629 15.68 -3.74 2.37
CA ARG A 629 16.82 -3.83 3.25
C ARG A 629 18.01 -4.27 2.43
N ASP A 630 18.99 -3.39 2.33
CA ASP A 630 20.29 -3.77 1.78
C ASP A 630 20.98 -4.71 2.79
N LYS A 631 21.28 -5.93 2.35
CA LYS A 631 21.92 -6.96 3.19
C LYS A 631 23.37 -6.63 3.54
N LYS A 632 24.07 -5.88 2.68
CA LYS A 632 25.49 -5.50 2.84
C LYS A 632 25.64 -4.25 3.70
N THR A 633 24.86 -3.20 3.42
CA THR A 633 25.00 -1.91 4.12
C THR A 633 24.05 -1.77 5.32
N GLY A 634 23.02 -2.62 5.41
CA GLY A 634 22.00 -2.57 6.46
C GLY A 634 20.99 -1.43 6.31
N ILE A 635 21.06 -0.68 5.20
CA ILE A 635 20.12 0.40 4.83
C ILE A 635 18.69 -0.15 4.81
N SER A 636 17.74 0.63 5.34
CA SER A 636 16.32 0.29 5.35
C SER A 636 15.49 1.56 5.25
N THR A 637 14.66 1.64 4.20
CA THR A 637 13.77 2.78 3.95
C THR A 637 12.78 3.01 5.08
N VAL A 638 12.21 1.94 5.64
CA VAL A 638 11.25 2.06 6.74
C VAL A 638 11.97 2.46 8.03
N ALA A 639 13.07 1.78 8.37
CA ALA A 639 13.74 1.99 9.64
C ALA A 639 14.42 3.38 9.72
N GLN A 640 15.01 3.82 8.61
CA GLN A 640 15.76 5.07 8.55
C GLN A 640 14.92 6.28 8.15
N VAL A 641 13.83 6.07 7.41
CA VAL A 641 13.01 7.18 6.87
C VAL A 641 11.59 7.18 7.40
N LEU A 642 10.77 6.18 7.07
CA LEU A 642 9.34 6.21 7.40
C LEU A 642 9.07 6.25 8.92
N SER A 643 9.93 5.61 9.71
CA SER A 643 9.82 5.61 11.18
C SER A 643 9.97 7.01 11.80
N TYR A 644 10.57 7.97 11.07
CA TYR A 644 10.67 9.37 11.48
C TYR A 644 9.49 10.23 11.03
N ASP A 645 8.68 9.75 10.08
CA ASP A 645 7.46 10.44 9.63
C ASP A 645 6.25 10.13 10.56
N LEU A 646 6.38 9.11 11.43
CA LEU A 646 5.40 8.75 12.45
C LEU A 646 5.26 9.81 13.55
N CYS A 647 4.01 10.05 13.95
CA CYS A 647 3.68 10.76 15.19
C CYS A 647 3.97 9.85 16.38
N LEU A 648 4.61 10.40 17.40
CA LEU A 648 4.90 9.71 18.65
C LEU A 648 4.11 10.33 19.82
N GLY A 649 3.85 9.53 20.83
CA GLY A 649 3.14 9.92 22.05
C GLY A 649 3.09 8.75 23.03
N ARG A 650 2.50 8.99 24.19
CA ARG A 650 2.26 7.93 25.19
C ARG A 650 1.12 7.03 24.73
N GLY A 651 1.46 5.84 24.23
CA GLY A 651 0.50 4.82 23.80
C GLY A 651 0.15 3.87 24.94
N TYR A 652 -1.08 3.97 25.42
CA TYR A 652 -1.56 3.22 26.59
C TYR A 652 -2.35 1.98 26.20
N ALA A 653 -2.97 1.96 25.02
CA ALA A 653 -3.85 0.88 24.58
C ALA A 653 -3.18 -0.51 24.63
N TRP A 654 -1.87 -0.58 24.37
CA TRP A 654 -1.13 -1.85 24.40
C TRP A 654 -0.99 -2.43 25.82
N ASN A 655 -0.96 -1.62 26.87
CA ASN A 655 -0.74 -2.12 28.24
C ASN A 655 -1.94 -2.92 28.77
N ASP A 656 -3.15 -2.66 28.27
CA ASP A 656 -4.34 -3.48 28.53
C ASP A 656 -4.36 -4.67 27.55
N PRO A 657 -4.08 -5.91 28.01
CA PRO A 657 -4.01 -7.07 27.12
C PRO A 657 -5.36 -7.42 26.48
N GLU A 658 -6.46 -7.26 27.21
CA GLU A 658 -7.80 -7.62 26.76
C GLU A 658 -8.27 -6.64 25.68
N PHE A 659 -8.02 -5.34 25.91
CA PHE A 659 -8.36 -4.31 24.93
C PHE A 659 -7.49 -4.42 23.68
N TRP A 660 -6.18 -4.63 23.81
CA TRP A 660 -5.30 -4.76 22.64
C TRP A 660 -5.63 -6.00 21.79
N ASP A 661 -5.91 -7.15 22.43
CA ASP A 661 -6.36 -8.35 21.73
C ASP A 661 -7.71 -8.13 21.00
N TYR A 662 -8.64 -7.42 21.64
CA TYR A 662 -9.88 -6.98 21.00
C TYR A 662 -9.61 -6.13 19.76
N LEU A 663 -8.71 -5.14 19.82
CA LEU A 663 -8.39 -4.29 18.67
C LEU A 663 -7.78 -5.09 17.50
N ILE A 664 -6.90 -6.05 17.78
CA ILE A 664 -6.33 -6.94 16.76
C ILE A 664 -7.41 -7.79 16.09
N LYS A 665 -8.30 -8.40 16.90
CA LYS A 665 -9.43 -9.18 16.38
C LYS A 665 -10.41 -8.31 15.59
N LEU A 666 -10.67 -7.10 16.05
CA LEU A 666 -11.54 -6.12 15.38
C LEU A 666 -10.96 -5.68 14.03
N ALA A 667 -9.64 -5.55 13.93
CA ALA A 667 -8.96 -5.21 12.69
C ALA A 667 -9.02 -6.34 11.65
N ASP A 668 -9.16 -7.61 12.07
CA ASP A 668 -9.33 -8.75 11.15
C ASP A 668 -10.80 -9.01 10.80
N TRP A 669 -11.16 -8.78 9.54
CA TRP A 669 -12.53 -9.00 9.05
C TRP A 669 -12.95 -10.46 9.11
N LYS A 670 -12.01 -11.41 8.97
CA LYS A 670 -12.33 -12.85 9.06
C LYS A 670 -12.75 -13.29 10.46
N VAL A 671 -12.41 -12.47 11.47
CA VAL A 671 -12.74 -12.72 12.88
C VAL A 671 -13.95 -11.90 13.31
N SER A 672 -13.92 -10.60 13.00
CA SER A 672 -14.84 -9.62 13.59
C SER A 672 -16.10 -9.34 12.79
N ASP A 673 -16.12 -9.67 11.49
CA ASP A 673 -17.10 -9.13 10.56
C ASP A 673 -18.06 -10.22 10.03
N PRO A 674 -19.38 -10.11 10.29
CA PRO A 674 -20.40 -11.01 9.74
C PRO A 674 -20.39 -11.08 8.21
N TYR A 675 -19.93 -10.01 7.54
CA TYR A 675 -19.77 -9.99 6.08
C TYR A 675 -18.83 -11.11 5.60
N TYR A 676 -17.80 -11.48 6.37
CA TYR A 676 -16.92 -12.58 5.99
C TYR A 676 -17.69 -13.90 5.82
N LYS A 677 -18.58 -14.23 6.77
CA LYS A 677 -19.35 -15.48 6.76
C LYS A 677 -20.50 -15.44 5.75
N SER A 678 -21.20 -14.31 5.66
CA SER A 678 -22.39 -14.18 4.83
C SER A 678 -22.07 -13.91 3.37
N GLY A 679 -20.99 -13.17 3.09
CA GLY A 679 -20.71 -12.57 1.78
C GLY A 679 -21.71 -11.48 1.38
N GLU A 680 -22.57 -11.06 2.31
CA GLU A 680 -23.64 -10.09 2.06
C GLU A 680 -23.35 -8.80 2.82
N LEU A 681 -23.19 -7.70 2.09
CA LEU A 681 -23.13 -6.37 2.67
C LEU A 681 -24.54 -5.89 2.98
N ALA A 682 -24.78 -5.36 4.18
CA ALA A 682 -26.09 -4.89 4.61
C ALA A 682 -26.44 -3.51 3.99
N TYR A 683 -26.61 -3.47 2.67
CA TYR A 683 -26.68 -2.25 1.85
C TYR A 683 -27.79 -1.27 2.24
N GLU A 684 -28.98 -1.76 2.60
CA GLU A 684 -30.18 -0.91 2.80
C GLU A 684 -30.30 -0.31 4.21
N ARG A 685 -29.57 -0.82 5.20
CA ARG A 685 -29.61 -0.30 6.59
C ARG A 685 -28.55 0.74 6.90
N GLN A 686 -27.58 0.95 6.00
CA GLN A 686 -26.29 1.58 6.33
C GLN A 686 -25.98 2.89 5.57
N ASN A 687 -26.94 3.48 4.84
CA ASN A 687 -26.68 4.67 4.01
C ASN A 687 -25.48 4.47 3.05
N CYS A 688 -25.24 3.22 2.64
CA CYS A 688 -24.09 2.82 1.82
C CYS A 688 -24.13 3.35 0.40
N THR A 689 -25.29 3.80 -0.08
CA THR A 689 -25.52 4.06 -1.51
C THR A 689 -24.97 5.40 -2.00
N LYS A 690 -24.34 6.20 -1.12
CA LYS A 690 -23.78 7.51 -1.48
C LYS A 690 -22.42 7.75 -0.81
N PRO A 691 -21.52 8.48 -1.48
CA PRO A 691 -20.28 8.96 -0.86
C PRO A 691 -20.54 9.81 0.40
N PRO A 692 -19.69 9.73 1.44
CA PRO A 692 -19.82 10.54 2.65
C PRO A 692 -19.54 12.02 2.37
N ALA A 693 -20.00 12.88 3.29
CA ALA A 693 -19.78 14.32 3.16
C ALA A 693 -18.29 14.67 3.08
N GLY A 694 -17.91 15.47 2.08
CA GLY A 694 -16.52 15.85 1.81
C GLY A 694 -15.86 15.05 0.67
N VAL A 695 -16.43 13.91 0.28
CA VAL A 695 -16.11 13.29 -1.01
C VAL A 695 -16.91 14.01 -2.09
N ALA A 696 -16.22 14.78 -2.93
CA ALA A 696 -16.83 15.55 -3.99
C ALA A 696 -17.34 14.58 -5.08
N THR A 697 -18.53 14.79 -5.65
CA THR A 697 -19.16 13.82 -6.56
C THR A 697 -19.45 14.40 -7.94
N GLU A 698 -18.96 15.60 -8.24
CA GLU A 698 -19.14 16.24 -9.54
C GLU A 698 -18.50 15.38 -10.63
N THR A 699 -19.25 15.08 -11.69
CA THR A 699 -18.81 14.27 -12.82
C THR A 699 -18.70 15.08 -14.11
N ILE A 700 -18.01 14.52 -15.11
CA ILE A 700 -17.82 15.16 -16.40
C ILE A 700 -19.15 15.15 -17.18
N HIS A 701 -19.83 16.28 -17.26
CA HIS A 701 -20.96 16.45 -18.18
C HIS A 701 -20.45 16.77 -19.59
N MET A 702 -20.57 15.82 -20.53
CA MET A 702 -20.47 16.17 -21.94
C MET A 702 -21.70 17.00 -22.32
N GLN A 703 -21.50 18.27 -22.70
CA GLN A 703 -22.49 18.94 -23.54
C GLN A 703 -22.60 18.14 -24.85
N PRO A 704 -23.80 17.79 -25.32
CA PRO A 704 -23.94 17.18 -26.63
C PRO A 704 -23.28 18.09 -27.67
N PRO A 705 -22.57 17.55 -28.68
CA PRO A 705 -21.97 18.37 -29.72
C PRO A 705 -23.07 19.26 -30.31
N ALA A 706 -22.81 20.57 -30.35
CA ALA A 706 -23.72 21.50 -31.00
C ALA A 706 -23.99 20.97 -32.42
N PRO A 707 -25.27 20.88 -32.86
CA PRO A 707 -25.56 20.39 -34.19
C PRO A 707 -24.78 21.24 -35.19
N SER A 708 -24.02 20.59 -36.06
CA SER A 708 -23.29 21.30 -37.11
C SER A 708 -24.29 22.15 -37.90
N PRO A 709 -23.94 23.39 -38.29
CA PRO A 709 -24.80 24.16 -39.17
C PRO A 709 -25.00 23.33 -40.43
N ARG A 710 -26.25 22.94 -40.71
CA ARG A 710 -26.61 22.29 -41.96
C ARG A 710 -26.20 23.23 -43.08
N ASP A 711 -25.28 22.79 -43.91
CA ASP A 711 -24.94 23.47 -45.16
C ASP A 711 -26.22 23.57 -46.00
N PRO A 712 -26.69 24.79 -46.36
CA PRO A 712 -27.89 24.96 -47.17
C PRO A 712 -27.74 24.46 -48.61
N ALA A 713 -26.55 24.00 -49.03
CA ALA A 713 -26.24 23.69 -50.43
C ALA A 713 -26.52 22.25 -50.89
N MET A 714 -27.22 21.41 -50.10
CA MET A 714 -27.79 20.16 -50.62
C MET A 714 -29.32 20.20 -50.58
N ARG A 715 -29.91 20.67 -51.68
CA ARG A 715 -31.27 20.35 -52.12
C ARG A 715 -31.24 19.84 -53.55
#